data_AF-A0A7J4QIH9-F1
#
_entry.id   AF-A0A7J4QIH9-F1
#
_cell.length_a   1.000
_cell.length_b   1.000
_cell.length_c   1.000
_cell.angle_alpha   90.00
_cell.angle_beta   90.00
_cell.angle_gamma   90.00
#
_symmetry.space_group_name_H-M   'P 1'
#
loop_
_entity.id
_entity.type
_entity.pdbx_description
1 polymer ?
#
loop_
_entity_poly.entity_id
_entity_poly.type
_entity_poly.pdbx_seq_one_letter_code
_entity_poly.pdbx_strand_id
1 'polypeptide(L)'
;MEGLRFQTLIDRGYDRRTCEVSGLPYWTCDPNRTTSGDTDQDPYTFIGQPILPGFDERGHALKERMREAFLSAFEASEHTRIDPYPVLARWRDDIHLTIASIADFQPHVTSGLADPPANPLTISQPCIRLTDVDAVGRSGRHLTTFEMMAHHVFNRPEDGIEHYWIETCVDLCHRLLTDTFGIHPNEVTYVENPWSGGGNAGAAVEVIVGGLELATLVFMDLEEHPEGDVDIKGVMYRTMPLQIIDTGYGLERFCWAAAGTPTIYEAIYPESVAWLKDLANFDAVLAAHKGVDVERLLGELSRLNGIMNIEAGVDADALQATLIQRLAEAGVDVDVAVLTAVTEPLARIYAIPDHLHALAHMLGDGLVPSNAKDGYLARMLARRVLRMSNELELDVSLGDMMAHHLDHHLPGRKMKQTREGMLHILDLEEARYNEMMRKSDRLVRKALESTPKDAISVHDDLLFELADVHGLQPEIVIGVGLEAGWNNLVLRAGFAAEMAERHARLAKEAASSTKEAAMVEDLPDLPATSLLFYDDVHLTEMEASVLACRPLTGQHAEGATHAVVLDKTCFYPEGGGQEGDHGRLSTEASDRRVLDTKKQGDHVLHLVDGPLEVGDLVQGSLDASRRQQLMDHHTAVHIVGGAARRILGPHIFQAGANKSVDSARLDITHHTRLQREDLDAIERLANDVLAQVQRTEKTELDRKDADRKHGFDLYQGGAPNSASVRILRIADHDIQACGGTHHDEPGRIGSIRIVRSSAV
;
A
#
# COMPACT_ATOMS: atom_id res chain seq x y z
N MET A 1 -26.99 0.14 -18.22
CA MET A 1 -27.22 -0.90 -17.21
C MET A 1 -28.67 -0.77 -16.73
N GLU A 2 -29.43 -1.87 -16.71
CA GLU A 2 -30.69 -1.90 -15.95
C GLU A 2 -30.38 -1.59 -14.47
N GLY A 3 -31.24 -0.83 -13.78
CA GLY A 3 -31.01 -0.46 -12.38
C GLY A 3 -31.00 -1.70 -11.48
N LEU A 4 -30.21 -1.67 -10.40
CA LEU A 4 -30.19 -2.76 -9.42
C LEU A 4 -31.60 -2.90 -8.82
N ARG A 5 -32.01 -4.14 -8.51
CA ARG A 5 -33.29 -4.43 -7.86
C ARG A 5 -33.05 -5.36 -6.68
N PHE A 6 -33.32 -4.87 -5.48
CA PHE A 6 -33.14 -5.62 -4.23
C PHE A 6 -34.50 -6.07 -3.68
N GLN A 7 -34.83 -7.35 -3.80
CA GLN A 7 -36.10 -7.88 -3.28
C GLN A 7 -36.10 -7.85 -1.74
N THR A 8 -34.96 -8.08 -1.09
CA THR A 8 -34.83 -8.04 0.38
C THR A 8 -35.10 -6.66 0.96
N LEU A 9 -34.78 -5.58 0.23
CA LEU A 9 -35.08 -4.22 0.64
C LEU A 9 -36.56 -3.90 0.41
N ILE A 10 -37.12 -4.32 -0.74
CA ILE A 10 -38.56 -4.18 -1.03
C ILE A 10 -39.41 -4.87 0.05
N ASP A 11 -39.03 -6.09 0.44
CA ASP A 11 -39.73 -6.85 1.48
C ASP A 11 -39.68 -6.17 2.86
N ARG A 12 -38.70 -5.27 3.06
CA ARG A 12 -38.53 -4.42 4.24
C ARG A 12 -39.13 -3.02 4.09
N GLY A 13 -39.85 -2.76 3.00
CA GLY A 13 -40.54 -1.49 2.76
C GLY A 13 -39.65 -0.38 2.21
N TYR A 14 -38.51 -0.71 1.61
CA TYR A 14 -37.70 0.26 0.87
C TYR A 14 -38.23 0.43 -0.56
N ASP A 15 -38.29 1.68 -1.00
CA ASP A 15 -38.59 2.06 -2.38
C ASP A 15 -37.35 2.63 -3.05
N ARG A 16 -37.16 2.28 -4.33
CA ARG A 16 -36.14 2.90 -5.18
C ARG A 16 -36.61 4.28 -5.65
N ARG A 17 -35.83 5.31 -5.38
CA ARG A 17 -36.10 6.72 -5.73
C ARG A 17 -34.91 7.31 -6.49
N THR A 18 -35.10 8.53 -7.00
CA THR A 18 -34.04 9.33 -7.61
C THR A 18 -33.78 10.53 -6.74
N CYS A 19 -32.53 10.79 -6.38
CA CYS A 19 -32.15 11.95 -5.59
C CYS A 19 -32.44 13.24 -6.36
N GLU A 20 -33.14 14.19 -5.74
CA GLU A 20 -33.47 15.48 -6.38
C GLU A 20 -32.24 16.38 -6.61
N VAL A 21 -31.12 16.12 -5.90
CA VAL A 21 -29.90 16.92 -5.95
C VAL A 21 -28.85 16.29 -6.86
N SER A 22 -28.41 15.06 -6.57
CA SER A 22 -27.36 14.38 -7.34
C SER A 22 -27.88 13.69 -8.61
N GLY A 23 -29.19 13.43 -8.69
CA GLY A 23 -29.80 12.61 -9.75
C GLY A 23 -29.50 11.12 -9.65
N LEU A 24 -28.73 10.69 -8.64
CA LEU A 24 -28.41 9.28 -8.43
C LEU A 24 -29.61 8.49 -7.92
N PRO A 25 -29.79 7.24 -8.35
CA PRO A 25 -30.78 6.36 -7.75
C PRO A 25 -30.39 5.95 -6.33
N TYR A 26 -31.37 5.84 -5.43
CA TYR A 26 -31.14 5.36 -4.07
C TYR A 26 -32.37 4.64 -3.52
N TRP A 27 -32.17 3.82 -2.49
CA TRP A 27 -33.24 3.11 -1.78
C TRP A 27 -33.44 3.70 -0.38
N THR A 28 -34.70 3.90 0.01
CA THR A 28 -35.09 4.39 1.33
C THR A 28 -36.43 3.80 1.75
N CYS A 29 -36.62 3.56 3.06
CA CYS A 29 -37.92 3.25 3.64
C CYS A 29 -38.61 4.48 4.26
N ASP A 30 -37.97 5.65 4.28
CA ASP A 30 -38.61 6.92 4.65
C ASP A 30 -39.45 7.45 3.47
N PRO A 31 -40.80 7.51 3.61
CA PRO A 31 -41.66 7.97 2.53
C PRO A 31 -41.46 9.45 2.18
N ASN A 32 -40.90 10.25 3.08
CA ASN A 32 -40.75 11.70 2.91
C ASN A 32 -39.36 12.11 2.41
N ARG A 33 -38.39 11.20 2.40
CA ARG A 33 -37.03 11.50 1.94
C ARG A 33 -37.01 11.77 0.43
N THR A 34 -36.37 12.88 0.05
CA THR A 34 -36.19 13.31 -1.35
C THR A 34 -34.71 13.30 -1.80
N THR A 35 -33.77 13.31 -0.86
CA THR A 35 -32.32 13.26 -1.08
C THR A 35 -31.73 11.88 -0.78
N SER A 36 -30.56 11.55 -1.34
CA SER A 36 -29.90 10.26 -1.12
C SER A 36 -29.33 10.10 0.30
N GLY A 37 -29.17 11.20 1.05
CA GLY A 37 -28.51 11.19 2.35
C GLY A 37 -27.02 11.57 2.26
N ASP A 38 -26.46 11.70 1.05
CA ASP A 38 -25.07 12.10 0.82
C ASP A 38 -25.03 13.19 -0.26
N THR A 39 -25.39 14.41 0.14
CA THR A 39 -25.45 15.59 -0.72
C THR A 39 -25.13 16.86 0.08
N ASP A 40 -25.01 17.99 -0.60
CA ASP A 40 -24.82 19.29 0.04
C ASP A 40 -26.03 19.75 0.90
N GLN A 41 -27.15 19.03 0.82
CA GLN A 41 -28.36 19.26 1.61
C GLN A 41 -28.53 18.27 2.78
N ASP A 42 -27.65 17.27 2.90
CA ASP A 42 -27.73 16.23 3.91
C ASP A 42 -26.63 16.43 4.99
N PRO A 43 -26.85 17.27 6.01
CA PRO A 43 -25.90 17.42 7.10
C PRO A 43 -25.81 16.16 7.95
N TYR A 44 -24.70 16.01 8.67
CA TYR A 44 -24.57 14.96 9.68
C TYR A 44 -25.59 15.12 10.81
N THR A 45 -26.51 14.17 10.92
CA THR A 45 -27.59 14.18 11.92
C THR A 45 -27.14 13.62 13.27
N PHE A 46 -26.07 12.81 13.29
CA PHE A 46 -25.59 12.12 14.48
C PHE A 46 -24.70 12.97 15.42
N ILE A 47 -24.29 14.16 15.00
CA ILE A 47 -23.43 15.05 15.80
C ILE A 47 -24.21 15.58 17.00
N GLY A 48 -23.77 15.22 18.21
CA GLY A 48 -24.46 15.47 19.47
C GLY A 48 -25.66 14.54 19.72
N GLN A 49 -25.99 13.65 18.78
CA GLN A 49 -27.08 12.69 18.87
C GLN A 49 -26.63 11.33 18.30
N PRO A 50 -25.83 10.55 19.05
CA PRO A 50 -25.35 9.25 18.62
C PRO A 50 -26.44 8.36 18.00
N ILE A 51 -26.15 7.77 16.84
CA ILE A 51 -27.11 6.96 16.08
C ILE A 51 -26.93 5.45 16.29
N LEU A 52 -25.80 5.02 16.85
CA LEU A 52 -25.54 3.62 17.21
C LEU A 52 -25.65 3.48 18.74
N PRO A 53 -26.72 2.85 19.26
CA PRO A 53 -26.89 2.68 20.69
C PRO A 53 -25.91 1.66 21.28
N GLY A 54 -25.59 1.85 22.57
CA GLY A 54 -24.85 0.88 23.37
C GLY A 54 -23.33 1.01 23.29
N PHE A 55 -22.77 1.88 22.46
CA PHE A 55 -21.33 2.12 22.30
C PHE A 55 -20.88 3.42 22.99
N ASP A 56 -20.96 3.48 24.31
CA ASP A 56 -20.76 4.71 25.10
C ASP A 56 -19.28 5.10 25.29
N GLU A 57 -18.36 4.19 25.01
CA GLU A 57 -16.91 4.39 25.14
C GLU A 57 -16.30 5.11 23.92
N ARG A 58 -15.03 5.53 24.01
CA ARG A 58 -14.27 6.19 22.94
C ARG A 58 -12.85 5.63 22.85
N GLY A 59 -12.11 6.08 21.84
CA GLY A 59 -10.71 5.72 21.63
C GLY A 59 -10.53 4.24 21.29
N HIS A 60 -9.41 3.66 21.75
CA HIS A 60 -9.06 2.27 21.50
C HIS A 60 -10.17 1.28 21.93
N ALA A 61 -10.79 1.47 23.09
CA ALA A 61 -11.84 0.58 23.59
C ALA A 61 -13.05 0.51 22.65
N LEU A 62 -13.47 1.65 22.10
CA LEU A 62 -14.54 1.72 21.12
C LEU A 62 -14.16 1.00 19.81
N LYS A 63 -12.95 1.25 19.29
CA LYS A 63 -12.46 0.59 18.07
C LYS A 63 -12.44 -0.93 18.22
N GLU A 64 -11.88 -1.45 19.32
CA GLU A 64 -11.83 -2.90 19.57
C GLU A 64 -13.21 -3.52 19.62
N ARG A 65 -14.13 -2.89 20.35
CA ARG A 65 -15.48 -3.42 20.51
C ARG A 65 -16.29 -3.37 19.22
N MET A 66 -16.17 -2.28 18.45
CA MET A 66 -16.83 -2.12 17.16
C MET A 66 -16.30 -3.14 16.14
N ARG A 67 -14.98 -3.33 16.09
CA ARG A 67 -14.35 -4.34 15.24
C ARG A 67 -14.81 -5.75 15.59
N GLU A 68 -14.83 -6.09 16.87
CA GLU A 68 -15.24 -7.42 17.31
C GLU A 68 -16.72 -7.68 17.02
N ALA A 69 -17.59 -6.69 17.21
CA ALA A 69 -19.01 -6.80 16.84
C ALA A 69 -19.20 -7.07 15.35
N PHE A 70 -18.45 -6.37 14.49
CA PHE A 70 -18.46 -6.61 13.04
C PHE A 70 -18.00 -8.02 12.68
N LEU A 71 -16.80 -8.42 13.15
CA LEU A 71 -16.21 -9.71 12.79
C LEU A 71 -17.07 -10.88 13.29
N SER A 72 -17.54 -10.81 14.54
CA SER A 72 -18.43 -11.82 15.13
C SER A 72 -19.74 -11.97 14.36
N ALA A 73 -20.31 -10.87 13.82
CA ALA A 73 -21.55 -10.92 13.04
C ALA A 73 -21.39 -11.70 11.72
N PHE A 74 -20.25 -11.55 11.05
CA PHE A 74 -19.94 -12.29 9.84
C PHE A 74 -19.48 -13.72 10.13
N GLU A 75 -18.76 -13.98 11.23
CA GLU A 75 -18.49 -15.35 11.69
C GLU A 75 -19.77 -16.13 11.98
N ALA A 76 -20.77 -15.48 12.58
CA ALA A 76 -22.11 -16.05 12.77
C ALA A 76 -22.87 -16.29 11.46
N SER A 77 -22.42 -15.68 10.36
CA SER A 77 -22.94 -15.86 9.00
C SER A 77 -22.07 -16.77 8.13
N GLU A 78 -21.22 -17.60 8.77
CA GLU A 78 -20.34 -18.60 8.16
C GLU A 78 -19.14 -18.02 7.37
N HIS A 79 -18.80 -16.75 7.57
CA HIS A 79 -17.55 -16.17 7.06
C HIS A 79 -16.37 -16.57 7.94
N THR A 80 -15.26 -16.92 7.31
CA THR A 80 -14.02 -17.18 8.06
C THR A 80 -13.31 -15.88 8.36
N ARG A 81 -13.08 -15.58 9.64
CA ARG A 81 -12.22 -14.47 10.07
C ARG A 81 -10.77 -14.73 9.67
N ILE A 82 -10.15 -13.74 9.05
CA ILE A 82 -8.72 -13.76 8.71
C ILE A 82 -7.98 -12.62 9.43
N ASP A 83 -6.70 -12.84 9.71
CA ASP A 83 -5.83 -11.81 10.25
C ASP A 83 -5.55 -10.74 9.18
N PRO A 84 -5.39 -9.46 9.57
CA PRO A 84 -5.05 -8.41 8.64
C PRO A 84 -3.66 -8.61 8.02
N TYR A 85 -3.54 -8.18 6.77
CA TYR A 85 -2.29 -8.10 6.06
C TYR A 85 -1.50 -6.85 6.52
N PRO A 86 -0.16 -6.83 6.34
CA PRO A 86 0.62 -5.62 6.56
C PRO A 86 0.13 -4.43 5.72
N VAL A 87 0.33 -3.20 6.19
CA VAL A 87 0.09 -2.00 5.39
C VAL A 87 1.11 -1.84 4.27
N LEU A 88 2.24 -2.55 4.34
CA LEU A 88 3.23 -2.62 3.25
C LEU A 88 2.87 -3.76 2.32
N ALA A 89 2.55 -3.44 1.06
CA ALA A 89 2.06 -4.39 0.07
C ALA A 89 3.20 -5.28 -0.47
N ARG A 90 3.69 -6.23 0.36
CA ARG A 90 4.85 -7.10 0.03
C ARG A 90 4.51 -8.26 -0.92
N TRP A 91 3.23 -8.53 -1.13
CA TRP A 91 2.74 -9.61 -2.01
C TRP A 91 2.48 -9.16 -3.45
N ARG A 92 2.72 -7.89 -3.77
CA ARG A 92 2.52 -7.27 -5.08
C ARG A 92 3.55 -6.16 -5.30
N ASP A 93 3.68 -5.66 -6.52
CA ASP A 93 4.73 -4.72 -6.92
C ASP A 93 4.20 -3.44 -7.58
N ASP A 94 2.89 -3.35 -7.83
CA ASP A 94 2.23 -2.23 -8.50
C ASP A 94 1.75 -1.11 -7.54
N ILE A 95 1.67 -1.40 -6.23
CA ILE A 95 1.39 -0.41 -5.17
C ILE A 95 2.34 -0.62 -3.97
N HIS A 96 2.58 0.44 -3.21
CA HIS A 96 3.45 0.39 -2.03
C HIS A 96 2.72 0.10 -0.72
N LEU A 97 1.50 0.63 -0.59
CA LEU A 97 0.70 0.55 0.63
C LEU A 97 -0.65 -0.10 0.36
N THR A 98 -1.20 -0.77 1.36
CA THR A 98 -2.56 -1.33 1.33
C THR A 98 -3.58 -0.20 1.37
N ILE A 99 -4.32 0.01 0.29
CA ILE A 99 -5.27 1.14 0.12
C ILE A 99 -6.74 0.78 0.39
N ALA A 100 -7.04 -0.52 0.42
CA ALA A 100 -8.36 -1.11 0.63
C ALA A 100 -8.19 -2.59 1.05
N SER A 101 -9.18 -3.20 1.67
CA SER A 101 -9.15 -4.63 2.04
C SER A 101 -9.01 -5.54 0.82
N ILE A 102 -9.65 -5.21 -0.30
CA ILE A 102 -9.54 -6.00 -1.53
C ILE A 102 -8.12 -6.05 -2.11
N ALA A 103 -7.29 -5.06 -1.79
CA ALA A 103 -5.90 -4.98 -2.27
C ALA A 103 -5.03 -6.13 -1.76
N ASP A 104 -5.42 -6.76 -0.65
CA ASP A 104 -4.78 -7.95 -0.07
C ASP A 104 -4.85 -9.16 -0.99
N PHE A 105 -5.90 -9.24 -1.81
CA PHE A 105 -6.21 -10.37 -2.68
C PHE A 105 -5.82 -10.10 -4.14
N GLN A 106 -5.52 -8.85 -4.48
CA GLN A 106 -5.11 -8.45 -5.81
C GLN A 106 -3.59 -8.62 -6.04
N PRO A 107 -3.16 -8.85 -7.29
CA PRO A 107 -3.99 -9.31 -8.43
C PRO A 107 -4.24 -10.83 -8.41
N HIS A 108 -3.53 -11.58 -7.55
CA HIS A 108 -3.39 -13.03 -7.67
C HIS A 108 -4.70 -13.80 -7.43
N VAL A 109 -5.48 -13.43 -6.43
CA VAL A 109 -6.77 -14.08 -6.17
C VAL A 109 -7.85 -13.55 -7.10
N THR A 110 -7.86 -12.24 -7.35
CA THR A 110 -8.88 -11.59 -8.19
C THR A 110 -8.79 -11.99 -9.67
N SER A 111 -7.61 -12.36 -10.16
CA SER A 111 -7.40 -12.95 -11.49
C SER A 111 -7.70 -14.46 -11.56
N GLY A 112 -7.94 -15.12 -10.43
CA GLY A 112 -8.10 -16.57 -10.35
C GLY A 112 -6.79 -17.37 -10.33
N LEU A 113 -5.62 -16.71 -10.37
CA LEU A 113 -4.31 -17.36 -10.29
C LEU A 113 -4.07 -18.09 -8.96
N ALA A 114 -4.61 -17.57 -7.86
CA ALA A 114 -4.50 -18.16 -6.53
C ALA A 114 -5.88 -18.24 -5.85
N ASP A 115 -6.03 -19.19 -4.93
CA ASP A 115 -7.23 -19.28 -4.10
C ASP A 115 -7.19 -18.29 -2.93
N PRO A 116 -8.34 -17.72 -2.51
CA PRO A 116 -8.41 -16.86 -1.34
C PRO A 116 -8.11 -17.65 -0.05
N PRO A 117 -7.61 -17.00 1.02
CA PRO A 117 -7.31 -17.68 2.29
C PRO A 117 -8.53 -18.41 2.89
N ALA A 118 -9.72 -17.88 2.67
CA ALA A 118 -11.00 -18.55 2.92
C ALA A 118 -12.07 -18.00 1.96
N ASN A 119 -13.20 -18.69 1.81
CA ASN A 119 -14.31 -18.22 0.98
C ASN A 119 -15.64 -18.76 1.54
N PRO A 120 -16.56 -17.90 2.01
CA PRO A 120 -16.41 -16.45 2.16
C PRO A 120 -15.51 -16.09 3.37
N LEU A 121 -14.99 -14.86 3.40
CA LEU A 121 -14.08 -14.38 4.45
C LEU A 121 -14.51 -13.05 5.05
N THR A 122 -14.05 -12.75 6.26
CA THR A 122 -14.20 -11.43 6.91
C THR A 122 -12.88 -10.96 7.55
N ILE A 123 -12.61 -9.65 7.48
CA ILE A 123 -11.34 -9.02 7.88
C ILE A 123 -11.57 -7.61 8.40
N SER A 124 -10.65 -7.11 9.23
CA SER A 124 -10.52 -5.68 9.55
C SER A 124 -9.13 -5.23 9.14
N GLN A 125 -9.02 -4.69 7.92
CA GLN A 125 -7.74 -4.39 7.28
C GLN A 125 -7.35 -2.94 7.51
N PRO A 126 -6.22 -2.64 8.19
CA PRO A 126 -5.64 -1.30 8.18
C PRO A 126 -5.26 -0.90 6.75
N CYS A 127 -5.72 0.27 6.34
CA CYS A 127 -5.46 0.85 5.03
C CYS A 127 -4.86 2.24 5.18
N ILE A 128 -3.95 2.61 4.29
CA ILE A 128 -3.36 3.94 4.23
C ILE A 128 -3.70 4.59 2.90
N ARG A 129 -4.33 5.78 2.96
CA ARG A 129 -4.61 6.63 1.81
C ARG A 129 -3.97 8.00 2.02
N LEU A 130 -3.06 8.35 1.12
CA LEU A 130 -2.35 9.63 1.16
C LEU A 130 -2.89 10.66 0.16
N THR A 131 -3.85 10.28 -0.66
CA THR A 131 -4.59 11.19 -1.55
C THR A 131 -5.38 12.24 -0.77
N ASP A 132 -5.78 11.94 0.46
CA ASP A 132 -6.61 12.82 1.29
C ASP A 132 -5.79 13.53 2.40
N VAL A 133 -4.46 13.43 2.37
CA VAL A 133 -3.56 13.89 3.46
C VAL A 133 -3.69 15.41 3.76
N ASP A 134 -4.12 16.20 2.78
CA ASP A 134 -4.35 17.64 2.94
C ASP A 134 -5.71 17.96 3.58
N ALA A 135 -6.67 17.04 3.52
CA ALA A 135 -7.99 17.17 4.14
C ALA A 135 -8.00 16.72 5.60
N VAL A 136 -7.02 15.89 6.01
CA VAL A 136 -6.87 15.38 7.38
C VAL A 136 -6.67 16.54 8.38
N GLY A 137 -7.45 16.52 9.45
CA GLY A 137 -7.55 17.57 10.47
C GLY A 137 -8.50 18.70 10.10
N ARG A 138 -8.79 18.90 8.80
CA ARG A 138 -9.62 20.02 8.31
C ARG A 138 -11.06 19.61 8.05
N SER A 139 -11.30 18.48 7.41
CA SER A 139 -12.65 18.03 7.04
C SER A 139 -13.45 17.43 8.21
N GLY A 140 -12.77 17.08 9.32
CA GLY A 140 -13.40 16.40 10.46
C GLY A 140 -13.67 14.91 10.27
N ARG A 141 -13.46 14.35 9.06
CA ARG A 141 -13.76 12.94 8.71
C ARG A 141 -12.65 12.18 7.99
N HIS A 142 -11.72 12.87 7.33
CA HIS A 142 -10.68 12.23 6.53
C HIS A 142 -9.54 11.74 7.44
N LEU A 143 -9.01 10.57 7.13
CA LEU A 143 -7.94 9.92 7.86
C LEU A 143 -6.87 9.50 6.85
N THR A 144 -5.59 9.61 7.21
CA THR A 144 -4.53 8.97 6.43
C THR A 144 -4.57 7.46 6.59
N THR A 145 -4.94 7.00 7.79
CA THR A 145 -5.02 5.57 8.12
C THR A 145 -6.33 5.26 8.80
N PHE A 146 -6.98 4.21 8.34
CA PHE A 146 -8.25 3.73 8.87
C PHE A 146 -8.31 2.22 8.71
N GLU A 147 -9.20 1.55 9.44
CA GLU A 147 -9.46 0.14 9.25
C GLU A 147 -10.70 -0.05 8.38
N MET A 148 -10.48 -0.65 7.21
CA MET A 148 -11.54 -1.11 6.35
C MET A 148 -11.94 -2.51 6.80
N MET A 149 -13.04 -2.60 7.55
CA MET A 149 -13.68 -3.87 7.81
C MET A 149 -14.37 -4.35 6.55
N ALA A 150 -14.32 -5.64 6.27
CA ALA A 150 -14.84 -6.18 5.03
C ALA A 150 -15.30 -7.63 5.19
N HIS A 151 -16.23 -8.01 4.33
CA HIS A 151 -16.47 -9.39 3.98
C HIS A 151 -16.33 -9.57 2.46
N HIS A 152 -15.59 -10.59 2.05
CA HIS A 152 -15.30 -10.87 0.64
C HIS A 152 -15.79 -12.26 0.24
N VAL A 153 -16.24 -12.35 -1.01
CA VAL A 153 -16.63 -13.60 -1.67
C VAL A 153 -16.02 -13.63 -3.05
N PHE A 154 -15.40 -14.75 -3.41
CA PHE A 154 -14.76 -14.95 -4.71
C PHE A 154 -15.48 -16.08 -5.44
N ASN A 155 -16.53 -15.77 -6.20
CA ASN A 155 -17.25 -16.77 -6.98
C ASN A 155 -16.50 -17.05 -8.29
N ARG A 156 -16.48 -18.33 -8.68
CA ARG A 156 -16.05 -18.83 -10.00
C ARG A 156 -17.20 -19.65 -10.59
N PRO A 157 -18.20 -19.00 -11.20
CA PRO A 157 -19.38 -19.68 -11.76
C PRO A 157 -19.03 -20.78 -12.77
N GLU A 158 -18.01 -20.54 -13.60
CA GLU A 158 -17.54 -21.52 -14.59
C GLU A 158 -16.98 -22.80 -13.96
N ASP A 159 -16.39 -22.68 -12.75
CA ASP A 159 -15.86 -23.80 -11.97
C ASP A 159 -16.91 -24.41 -11.01
N GLY A 160 -18.14 -23.88 -11.00
CA GLY A 160 -19.20 -24.29 -10.08
C GLY A 160 -18.99 -23.85 -8.63
N ILE A 161 -18.14 -22.85 -8.39
CA ILE A 161 -17.89 -22.28 -7.05
C ILE A 161 -18.72 -21.00 -6.91
N GLU A 162 -19.89 -21.11 -6.29
CA GLU A 162 -20.78 -19.98 -6.02
C GLU A 162 -21.29 -20.04 -4.59
N HIS A 163 -21.04 -18.99 -3.80
CA HIS A 163 -21.52 -18.87 -2.42
C HIS A 163 -22.79 -18.01 -2.35
N TYR A 164 -22.64 -16.70 -2.58
CA TYR A 164 -23.74 -15.76 -2.69
C TYR A 164 -23.33 -14.55 -3.53
N TRP A 165 -24.31 -13.74 -3.95
CA TRP A 165 -24.10 -12.55 -4.78
C TRP A 165 -24.78 -11.31 -4.19
N ILE A 166 -25.11 -10.35 -5.06
CA ILE A 166 -25.64 -9.03 -4.74
C ILE A 166 -26.74 -9.04 -3.65
N GLU A 167 -27.78 -9.83 -3.85
CA GLU A 167 -28.98 -9.82 -2.99
C GLU A 167 -28.67 -10.17 -1.53
N THR A 168 -27.87 -11.21 -1.31
CA THR A 168 -27.47 -11.68 0.02
C THR A 168 -26.45 -10.73 0.65
N CYS A 169 -25.56 -10.12 -0.15
CA CYS A 169 -24.63 -9.10 0.34
C CYS A 169 -25.38 -7.91 0.97
N VAL A 170 -26.36 -7.37 0.25
CA VAL A 170 -27.19 -6.26 0.75
C VAL A 170 -27.99 -6.68 1.98
N ASP A 171 -28.53 -7.91 2.01
CA ASP A 171 -29.23 -8.45 3.19
C ASP A 171 -28.33 -8.52 4.44
N LEU A 172 -27.12 -9.07 4.30
CA LEU A 172 -26.15 -9.17 5.38
C LEU A 172 -25.75 -7.79 5.89
N CYS A 173 -25.47 -6.84 4.97
CA CYS A 173 -25.19 -5.46 5.33
C CYS A 173 -26.36 -4.81 6.10
N HIS A 174 -27.59 -5.00 5.62
CA HIS A 174 -28.78 -4.45 6.28
C HIS A 174 -28.95 -5.00 7.70
N ARG A 175 -28.83 -6.33 7.87
CA ARG A 175 -28.93 -7.00 9.18
C ARG A 175 -27.80 -6.60 10.11
N LEU A 176 -26.59 -6.41 9.60
CA LEU A 176 -25.49 -5.87 10.39
C LEU A 176 -25.87 -4.50 10.96
N LEU A 177 -26.34 -3.57 10.14
CA LEU A 177 -26.70 -2.21 10.58
C LEU A 177 -27.86 -2.22 11.58
N THR A 178 -28.93 -2.96 11.29
CA THR A 178 -30.17 -2.91 12.09
C THR A 178 -30.14 -3.87 13.28
N ASP A 179 -29.78 -5.14 13.07
CA ASP A 179 -29.83 -6.16 14.11
C ASP A 179 -28.59 -6.10 15.03
N THR A 180 -27.39 -5.86 14.48
CA THR A 180 -26.14 -5.86 15.27
C THR A 180 -25.84 -4.49 15.86
N PHE A 181 -25.92 -3.44 15.05
CA PHE A 181 -25.61 -2.07 15.50
C PHE A 181 -26.83 -1.28 15.97
N GLY A 182 -28.05 -1.80 15.83
CA GLY A 182 -29.26 -1.18 16.37
C GLY A 182 -29.68 0.11 15.64
N ILE A 183 -29.17 0.34 14.44
CA ILE A 183 -29.49 1.53 13.64
C ILE A 183 -30.95 1.42 13.17
N HIS A 184 -31.71 2.49 13.33
CA HIS A 184 -33.10 2.51 12.88
C HIS A 184 -33.16 2.48 11.34
N PRO A 185 -33.99 1.61 10.70
CA PRO A 185 -34.02 1.47 9.25
C PRO A 185 -34.21 2.77 8.47
N ASN A 186 -35.03 3.70 8.98
CA ASN A 186 -35.27 5.01 8.33
C ASN A 186 -34.01 5.89 8.20
N GLU A 187 -32.96 5.61 8.98
CA GLU A 187 -31.68 6.34 8.87
C GLU A 187 -30.80 5.80 7.75
N VAL A 188 -31.07 4.58 7.23
CA VAL A 188 -30.23 3.90 6.26
C VAL A 188 -30.74 4.14 4.84
N THR A 189 -29.86 4.62 3.97
CA THR A 189 -30.09 4.68 2.53
C THR A 189 -29.02 3.91 1.76
N TYR A 190 -29.40 3.38 0.60
CA TYR A 190 -28.52 2.63 -0.30
C TYR A 190 -28.46 3.36 -1.64
N VAL A 191 -27.34 4.02 -1.93
CA VAL A 191 -27.14 4.85 -3.13
C VAL A 191 -26.45 4.03 -4.20
N GLU A 192 -27.04 3.95 -5.40
CA GLU A 192 -26.44 3.22 -6.52
C GLU A 192 -25.37 4.09 -7.19
N ASN A 193 -24.11 3.69 -7.09
CA ASN A 193 -22.98 4.40 -7.68
C ASN A 193 -21.93 3.41 -8.21
N PRO A 194 -21.79 3.20 -9.53
CA PRO A 194 -20.82 2.25 -10.07
C PRO A 194 -19.38 2.56 -9.65
N TRP A 195 -18.64 1.51 -9.28
CA TRP A 195 -17.27 1.63 -8.80
C TRP A 195 -16.26 1.16 -9.85
N SER A 196 -15.11 1.81 -9.91
CA SER A 196 -13.96 1.37 -10.71
C SER A 196 -12.64 1.75 -10.02
N GLY A 197 -11.65 0.87 -10.10
CA GLY A 197 -10.34 1.07 -9.48
C GLY A 197 -9.47 -0.19 -9.47
N GLY A 198 -8.14 -0.02 -9.43
CA GLY A 198 -7.21 -1.15 -9.30
C GLY A 198 -7.24 -2.18 -10.43
N GLY A 199 -7.76 -1.82 -11.61
CA GLY A 199 -7.93 -2.72 -12.77
C GLY A 199 -9.23 -3.52 -12.77
N ASN A 200 -10.12 -3.32 -11.78
CA ASN A 200 -11.44 -3.95 -11.71
C ASN A 200 -12.56 -2.89 -11.65
N ALA A 201 -13.77 -3.28 -12.04
CA ALA A 201 -14.96 -2.44 -11.90
C ALA A 201 -16.22 -3.29 -11.68
N GLY A 202 -17.31 -2.63 -11.30
CA GLY A 202 -18.59 -3.30 -11.09
C GLY A 202 -19.70 -2.36 -10.64
N ALA A 203 -20.91 -2.89 -10.59
CA ALA A 203 -22.00 -2.20 -9.91
C ALA A 203 -21.66 -2.04 -8.42
N ALA A 204 -22.06 -0.94 -7.81
CA ALA A 204 -21.86 -0.75 -6.38
C ALA A 204 -22.96 0.06 -5.72
N VAL A 205 -23.04 -0.10 -4.40
CA VAL A 205 -23.97 0.57 -3.52
C VAL A 205 -23.23 1.19 -2.35
N GLU A 206 -23.37 2.50 -2.19
CA GLU A 206 -22.91 3.23 -1.01
C GLU A 206 -24.02 3.25 0.05
N VAL A 207 -23.66 2.94 1.30
CA VAL A 207 -24.61 2.83 2.40
C VAL A 207 -24.42 4.02 3.32
N ILE A 208 -25.40 4.91 3.31
CA ILE A 208 -25.36 6.18 4.02
C ILE A 208 -26.25 6.08 5.25
N VAL A 209 -25.73 6.53 6.40
CA VAL A 209 -26.46 6.58 7.66
C VAL A 209 -26.24 7.93 8.32
N GLY A 210 -27.33 8.66 8.57
CA GLY A 210 -27.27 9.96 9.25
C GLY A 210 -26.39 11.00 8.56
N GLY A 211 -26.33 10.96 7.22
CA GLY A 211 -25.49 11.85 6.41
C GLY A 211 -24.10 11.29 6.09
N LEU A 212 -23.69 10.18 6.71
CA LEU A 212 -22.33 9.64 6.62
C LEU A 212 -22.32 8.32 5.87
N GLU A 213 -21.48 8.21 4.84
CA GLU A 213 -21.18 6.93 4.21
C GLU A 213 -20.46 6.01 5.20
N LEU A 214 -21.14 4.94 5.62
CA LEU A 214 -20.58 3.94 6.53
C LEU A 214 -19.99 2.73 5.80
N ALA A 215 -20.52 2.41 4.62
CA ALA A 215 -20.07 1.26 3.85
C ALA A 215 -20.19 1.46 2.34
N THR A 216 -19.41 0.70 1.58
CA THR A 216 -19.52 0.55 0.14
C THR A 216 -19.56 -0.94 -0.19
N LEU A 217 -20.54 -1.36 -1.00
CA LEU A 217 -20.71 -2.74 -1.46
C LEU A 217 -20.49 -2.77 -2.96
N VAL A 218 -19.34 -3.29 -3.40
CA VAL A 218 -18.93 -3.39 -4.80
C VAL A 218 -19.08 -4.83 -5.29
N PHE A 219 -19.66 -4.99 -6.47
CA PHE A 219 -19.91 -6.27 -7.10
C PHE A 219 -19.06 -6.35 -8.37
N MET A 220 -17.80 -6.73 -8.21
CA MET A 220 -16.83 -6.73 -9.30
C MET A 220 -17.07 -7.91 -10.24
N ASP A 221 -17.41 -7.59 -11.48
CA ASP A 221 -17.59 -8.54 -12.58
C ASP A 221 -16.93 -8.02 -13.87
N LEU A 222 -16.15 -6.94 -13.78
CA LEU A 222 -15.41 -6.33 -14.88
C LEU A 222 -13.91 -6.22 -14.58
N GLU A 223 -13.08 -6.45 -15.59
CA GLU A 223 -11.63 -6.20 -15.58
C GLU A 223 -11.23 -5.23 -16.70
N GLU A 224 -10.24 -4.39 -16.42
CA GLU A 224 -9.68 -3.45 -17.41
C GLU A 224 -9.06 -4.25 -18.57
N HIS A 225 -9.48 -3.95 -19.80
CA HIS A 225 -8.98 -4.65 -20.98
C HIS A 225 -8.97 -3.73 -22.21
N PRO A 226 -7.89 -3.68 -23.00
CA PRO A 226 -7.80 -2.82 -24.19
C PRO A 226 -8.91 -3.09 -25.22
N GLU A 227 -9.36 -4.34 -25.32
CA GLU A 227 -10.46 -4.77 -26.20
C GLU A 227 -11.80 -4.85 -25.46
N GLY A 228 -11.94 -4.15 -24.33
CA GLY A 228 -13.18 -4.11 -23.56
C GLY A 228 -14.34 -3.48 -24.32
N ASP A 229 -15.57 -3.84 -23.92
CA ASP A 229 -16.83 -3.36 -24.51
C ASP A 229 -17.61 -2.42 -23.59
N VAL A 230 -17.15 -2.23 -22.35
CA VAL A 230 -17.75 -1.33 -21.34
C VAL A 230 -16.81 -0.16 -21.05
N ASP A 231 -17.25 1.07 -21.29
CA ASP A 231 -16.53 2.28 -20.89
C ASP A 231 -17.00 2.75 -19.50
N ILE A 232 -16.08 2.80 -18.54
CA ILE A 232 -16.30 3.42 -17.23
C ILE A 232 -15.23 4.48 -17.01
N LYS A 233 -15.66 5.76 -17.02
CA LYS A 233 -14.79 6.93 -16.78
C LYS A 233 -13.60 7.02 -17.76
N GLY A 234 -13.77 6.58 -19.01
CA GLY A 234 -12.75 6.64 -20.06
C GLY A 234 -11.77 5.46 -20.08
N VAL A 235 -12.01 4.44 -19.25
CA VAL A 235 -11.24 3.19 -19.23
C VAL A 235 -12.14 2.06 -19.76
N MET A 236 -11.60 1.22 -20.64
CA MET A 236 -12.31 0.11 -21.25
C MET A 236 -12.22 -1.14 -20.37
N TYR A 237 -13.36 -1.77 -20.14
CA TYR A 237 -13.52 -2.98 -19.35
C TYR A 237 -14.22 -4.07 -20.15
N ARG A 238 -13.93 -5.33 -19.81
CA ARG A 238 -14.69 -6.51 -20.25
C ARG A 238 -15.17 -7.30 -19.04
N THR A 239 -16.16 -8.16 -19.23
CA THR A 239 -16.57 -9.12 -18.19
C THR A 239 -15.42 -10.07 -17.85
N MET A 240 -15.13 -10.22 -16.56
CA MET A 240 -14.14 -11.18 -16.06
C MET A 240 -14.80 -12.50 -15.65
N PRO A 241 -14.09 -13.65 -15.71
CA PRO A 241 -14.66 -14.95 -15.34
C PRO A 241 -15.07 -15.07 -13.86
N LEU A 242 -14.43 -14.29 -12.98
CA LEU A 242 -14.73 -14.28 -11.55
C LEU A 242 -15.80 -13.24 -11.22
N GLN A 243 -16.66 -13.57 -10.27
CA GLN A 243 -17.62 -12.64 -9.67
C GLN A 243 -17.23 -12.42 -8.22
N ILE A 244 -16.78 -11.20 -7.89
CA ILE A 244 -16.20 -10.90 -6.58
C ILE A 244 -17.06 -9.88 -5.82
N ILE A 245 -17.40 -10.22 -4.58
CA ILE A 245 -18.00 -9.27 -3.64
C ILE A 245 -16.86 -8.56 -2.91
N ASP A 246 -16.73 -7.27 -3.16
CA ASP A 246 -15.80 -6.37 -2.49
C ASP A 246 -16.60 -5.42 -1.60
N THR A 247 -16.50 -5.58 -0.28
CA THR A 247 -17.15 -4.66 0.66
C THR A 247 -16.10 -3.89 1.45
N GLY A 248 -16.44 -2.66 1.82
CA GLY A 248 -15.63 -1.84 2.71
C GLY A 248 -16.51 -1.10 3.71
N TYR A 249 -16.23 -1.26 4.99
CA TYR A 249 -16.92 -0.64 6.12
C TYR A 249 -15.87 0.10 6.95
N GLY A 250 -15.97 1.43 7.05
CA GLY A 250 -14.96 2.23 7.75
C GLY A 250 -15.11 2.14 9.27
N LEU A 251 -14.26 1.39 9.96
CA LEU A 251 -14.32 1.19 11.42
C LEU A 251 -14.41 2.52 12.18
N GLU A 252 -13.56 3.48 11.83
CA GLU A 252 -13.49 4.78 12.48
C GLU A 252 -14.76 5.61 12.24
N ARG A 253 -15.41 5.48 11.08
CA ARG A 253 -16.69 6.15 10.80
C ARG A 253 -17.83 5.55 11.61
N PHE A 254 -17.86 4.22 11.78
CA PHE A 254 -18.78 3.56 12.70
C PHE A 254 -18.57 4.04 14.15
N CYS A 255 -17.31 4.13 14.59
CA CYS A 255 -16.97 4.67 15.91
C CYS A 255 -17.43 6.12 16.06
N TRP A 256 -17.28 6.94 15.03
CA TRP A 256 -17.73 8.32 15.05
C TRP A 256 -19.24 8.47 15.14
N ALA A 257 -19.98 7.70 14.34
CA ALA A 257 -21.43 7.64 14.38
C ALA A 257 -21.98 7.15 15.74
N ALA A 258 -21.25 6.26 16.40
CA ALA A 258 -21.52 5.79 17.76
C ALA A 258 -21.18 6.81 18.85
N ALA A 259 -20.10 7.58 18.70
CA ALA A 259 -19.69 8.56 19.70
C ALA A 259 -20.46 9.89 19.59
N GLY A 260 -20.94 10.24 18.39
CA GLY A 260 -21.63 11.51 18.14
C GLY A 260 -20.79 12.76 18.39
N THR A 261 -19.45 12.63 18.41
CA THR A 261 -18.53 13.75 18.63
C THR A 261 -18.53 14.73 17.45
N PRO A 262 -18.12 15.99 17.64
CA PRO A 262 -17.96 16.92 16.53
C PRO A 262 -17.07 16.35 15.42
N THR A 263 -15.95 15.73 15.74
CA THR A 263 -15.06 15.14 14.72
C THR A 263 -14.77 13.67 14.97
N ILE A 264 -14.35 12.96 13.92
CA ILE A 264 -13.90 11.57 14.00
C ILE A 264 -12.72 11.43 14.99
N TYR A 265 -11.83 12.41 15.03
CA TYR A 265 -10.62 12.39 15.86
C TYR A 265 -10.92 12.35 17.35
N GLU A 266 -11.98 13.03 17.80
CA GLU A 266 -12.42 12.98 19.20
C GLU A 266 -13.12 11.67 19.56
N ALA A 267 -13.63 10.94 18.56
CA ALA A 267 -14.16 9.60 18.76
C ALA A 267 -13.03 8.56 18.89
N ILE A 268 -11.99 8.66 18.05
CA ILE A 268 -10.98 7.60 17.91
C ILE A 268 -9.64 7.89 18.59
N TYR A 269 -9.31 9.16 18.86
CA TYR A 269 -8.06 9.59 19.52
C TYR A 269 -8.30 10.58 20.70
N PRO A 270 -9.28 10.35 21.59
CA PRO A 270 -9.64 11.34 22.60
C PRO A 270 -8.48 11.70 23.54
N GLU A 271 -7.63 10.74 23.90
CA GLU A 271 -6.48 10.95 24.78
C GLU A 271 -5.42 11.85 24.13
N SER A 272 -5.04 11.57 22.87
CA SER A 272 -4.03 12.36 22.17
C SER A 272 -4.55 13.78 21.86
N VAL A 273 -5.83 13.90 21.49
CA VAL A 273 -6.44 15.21 21.23
C VAL A 273 -6.45 16.06 22.50
N ALA A 274 -6.83 15.50 23.64
CA ALA A 274 -6.81 16.21 24.92
C ALA A 274 -5.38 16.60 25.31
N TRP A 275 -4.44 15.66 25.23
CA TRP A 275 -3.03 15.89 25.55
C TRP A 275 -2.39 16.99 24.69
N LEU A 276 -2.66 17.00 23.38
CA LEU A 276 -2.13 18.03 22.47
C LEU A 276 -2.80 19.39 22.68
N LYS A 277 -4.10 19.45 23.02
CA LYS A 277 -4.78 20.71 23.42
C LYS A 277 -4.11 21.32 24.65
N ASP A 278 -3.76 20.48 25.64
CA ASP A 278 -3.07 20.92 26.85
C ASP A 278 -1.66 21.42 26.55
N LEU A 279 -0.87 20.68 25.77
CA LEU A 279 0.50 21.07 25.39
C LEU A 279 0.53 22.36 24.56
N ALA A 280 -0.43 22.53 23.64
CA ALA A 280 -0.57 23.74 22.83
C ALA A 280 -1.17 24.92 23.61
N ASN A 281 -1.52 24.75 24.89
CA ASN A 281 -2.23 25.74 25.71
C ASN A 281 -3.49 26.28 24.99
N PHE A 282 -4.24 25.38 24.34
CA PHE A 282 -5.36 25.74 23.47
C PHE A 282 -6.47 26.48 24.24
N ASP A 283 -6.67 26.19 25.52
CA ASP A 283 -7.59 26.92 26.40
C ASP A 283 -7.31 28.43 26.45
N ALA A 284 -6.04 28.85 26.36
CA ALA A 284 -5.68 30.25 26.31
C ALA A 284 -6.09 30.90 24.97
N VAL A 285 -6.00 30.15 23.86
CA VAL A 285 -6.50 30.57 22.54
C VAL A 285 -8.00 30.81 22.60
N LEU A 286 -8.74 29.91 23.26
CA LEU A 286 -10.19 30.06 23.44
C LEU A 286 -10.53 31.24 24.36
N ALA A 287 -9.81 31.39 25.49
CA ALA A 287 -10.02 32.48 26.44
C ALA A 287 -9.75 33.87 25.85
N ALA A 288 -8.87 33.98 24.85
CA ALA A 288 -8.60 35.22 24.12
C ALA A 288 -9.80 35.67 23.27
N HIS A 289 -10.68 34.74 22.86
CA HIS A 289 -11.83 34.99 21.99
C HIS A 289 -13.16 34.88 22.77
N LYS A 290 -13.32 35.73 23.78
CA LYS A 290 -14.51 35.75 24.66
C LYS A 290 -15.81 35.90 23.85
N GLY A 291 -16.73 34.94 24.02
CA GLY A 291 -18.07 34.98 23.42
C GLY A 291 -18.32 33.92 22.34
N VAL A 292 -17.30 33.16 21.93
CA VAL A 292 -17.44 32.04 21.00
C VAL A 292 -17.73 30.76 21.77
N ASP A 293 -18.89 30.17 21.53
CA ASP A 293 -19.21 28.80 21.98
C ASP A 293 -18.50 27.81 21.05
N VAL A 294 -17.36 27.31 21.51
CA VAL A 294 -16.46 26.47 20.71
C VAL A 294 -17.09 25.12 20.39
N GLU A 295 -17.83 24.54 21.33
CA GLU A 295 -18.46 23.23 21.11
C GLU A 295 -19.56 23.35 20.05
N ARG A 296 -20.34 24.44 20.09
CA ARG A 296 -21.31 24.76 19.05
C ARG A 296 -20.64 25.12 17.72
N LEU A 297 -19.57 25.91 17.73
CA LEU A 297 -18.78 26.25 16.55
C LEU A 297 -18.26 24.98 15.86
N LEU A 298 -17.66 24.06 16.63
CA LEU A 298 -17.13 22.80 16.11
C LEU A 298 -18.23 21.86 15.63
N GLY A 299 -19.36 21.78 16.35
CA GLY A 299 -20.52 21.00 15.91
C GLY A 299 -21.07 21.48 14.57
N GLU A 300 -21.23 22.79 14.39
CA GLU A 300 -21.67 23.37 13.11
C GLU A 300 -20.60 23.22 12.02
N LEU A 301 -19.32 23.50 12.32
CA LEU A 301 -18.22 23.29 11.39
C LEU A 301 -18.22 21.86 10.84
N SER A 302 -18.40 20.86 11.69
CA SER A 302 -18.42 19.47 11.27
C SER A 302 -19.63 19.11 10.41
N ARG A 303 -20.84 19.61 10.74
CA ARG A 303 -22.03 19.43 9.89
C ARG A 303 -21.84 20.06 8.51
N LEU A 304 -21.13 21.19 8.45
CA LEU A 304 -20.82 21.91 7.21
C LEU A 304 -19.71 21.27 6.41
N ASN A 305 -18.65 20.80 7.06
CA ASN A 305 -17.59 20.08 6.40
C ASN A 305 -18.08 18.76 5.79
N GLY A 306 -19.10 18.12 6.37
CA GLY A 306 -19.79 16.97 5.77
C GLY A 306 -20.41 17.26 4.41
N ILE A 307 -20.96 18.48 4.27
CA ILE A 307 -21.62 19.00 3.08
C ILE A 307 -20.63 19.56 2.05
N MET A 308 -19.45 20.01 2.49
CA MET A 308 -18.45 20.68 1.66
C MET A 308 -17.27 19.74 1.39
N ASN A 309 -17.25 19.13 0.20
CA ASN A 309 -16.07 18.40 -0.28
C ASN A 309 -14.90 19.38 -0.47
N ILE A 310 -13.91 19.32 0.41
CA ILE A 310 -12.63 20.02 0.25
C ILE A 310 -11.81 19.23 -0.79
N GLU A 311 -12.13 19.39 -2.06
CA GLU A 311 -11.40 18.81 -3.19
C GLU A 311 -10.35 19.79 -3.74
N ALA A 312 -9.40 19.27 -4.52
CA ALA A 312 -8.41 20.10 -5.20
C ALA A 312 -9.11 21.06 -6.18
N GLY A 313 -8.92 22.37 -5.99
CA GLY A 313 -9.50 23.43 -6.84
C GLY A 313 -10.70 24.16 -6.25
N VAL A 314 -11.15 23.82 -5.03
CA VAL A 314 -12.21 24.57 -4.34
C VAL A 314 -11.68 25.91 -3.82
N ASP A 315 -12.44 26.98 -4.04
CA ASP A 315 -12.15 28.33 -3.57
C ASP A 315 -12.29 28.43 -2.04
N ALA A 316 -11.14 28.47 -1.35
CA ALA A 316 -11.08 28.53 0.11
C ALA A 316 -11.75 29.78 0.69
N ASP A 317 -11.74 30.91 -0.04
CA ASP A 317 -12.35 32.17 0.41
C ASP A 317 -13.88 32.08 0.31
N ALA A 318 -14.39 31.46 -0.76
CA ALA A 318 -15.81 31.19 -0.91
C ALA A 318 -16.33 30.24 0.19
N LEU A 319 -15.56 29.19 0.51
CA LEU A 319 -15.89 28.24 1.60
C LEU A 319 -15.97 28.94 2.96
N GLN A 320 -14.98 29.78 3.28
CA GLN A 320 -14.97 30.55 4.52
C GLN A 320 -16.16 31.50 4.61
N ALA A 321 -16.53 32.16 3.51
CA ALA A 321 -17.69 33.04 3.46
C ALA A 321 -19.01 32.29 3.71
N THR A 322 -19.21 31.13 3.09
CA THR A 322 -20.40 30.28 3.31
C THR A 322 -20.47 29.78 4.76
N LEU A 323 -19.33 29.38 5.32
CA LEU A 323 -19.23 28.92 6.69
C LEU A 323 -19.59 30.02 7.70
N ILE A 324 -19.04 31.23 7.53
CA ILE A 324 -19.38 32.38 8.38
C ILE A 324 -20.86 32.71 8.27
N GLN A 325 -21.43 32.70 7.06
CA GLN A 325 -22.85 32.95 6.86
C GLN A 325 -23.71 31.95 7.64
N ARG A 326 -23.42 30.65 7.51
CA ARG A 326 -24.20 29.60 8.19
C ARG A 326 -24.00 29.61 9.70
N LEU A 327 -22.80 29.89 10.19
CA LEU A 327 -22.55 30.10 11.61
C LEU A 327 -23.40 31.26 12.16
N ALA A 328 -23.49 32.38 11.42
CA ALA A 328 -24.34 33.50 11.78
C ALA A 328 -25.84 33.12 11.79
N GLU A 329 -26.31 32.35 10.80
CA GLU A 329 -27.68 31.80 10.76
C GLU A 329 -27.95 30.86 11.95
N ALA A 330 -26.95 30.08 12.37
CA ALA A 330 -26.99 29.22 13.54
C ALA A 330 -26.79 29.98 14.86
N GLY A 331 -26.64 31.31 14.85
CA GLY A 331 -26.51 32.16 16.03
C GLY A 331 -25.10 32.24 16.63
N VAL A 332 -24.07 31.92 15.85
CA VAL A 332 -22.64 32.04 16.18
C VAL A 332 -22.02 33.13 15.29
N ASP A 333 -21.81 34.32 15.85
CA ASP A 333 -21.20 35.45 15.12
C ASP A 333 -19.68 35.44 15.28
N VAL A 334 -18.97 35.08 14.22
CA VAL A 334 -17.49 35.02 14.16
C VAL A 334 -16.99 35.64 12.87
N ASP A 335 -15.86 36.36 12.94
CA ASP A 335 -15.15 36.83 11.75
C ASP A 335 -14.10 35.81 11.27
N VAL A 336 -13.54 36.05 10.08
CA VAL A 336 -12.51 35.20 9.47
C VAL A 336 -11.28 35.06 10.37
N ALA A 337 -10.89 36.10 11.09
CA ALA A 337 -9.69 36.10 11.91
C ALA A 337 -9.86 35.19 13.13
N VAL A 338 -11.01 35.28 13.81
CA VAL A 338 -11.36 34.42 14.95
C VAL A 338 -11.52 32.97 14.49
N LEU A 339 -12.22 32.75 13.37
CA LEU A 339 -12.40 31.42 12.81
C LEU A 339 -11.05 30.76 12.53
N THR A 340 -10.17 31.46 11.83
CA THR A 340 -8.82 30.96 11.48
C THR A 340 -7.98 30.71 12.73
N ALA A 341 -8.01 31.62 13.71
CA ALA A 341 -7.25 31.49 14.95
C ALA A 341 -7.65 30.25 15.79
N VAL A 342 -8.88 29.76 15.65
CA VAL A 342 -9.38 28.57 16.36
C VAL A 342 -9.21 27.30 15.52
N THR A 343 -9.59 27.32 14.24
CA THR A 343 -9.64 26.12 13.41
C THR A 343 -8.26 25.63 12.96
N GLU A 344 -7.31 26.54 12.72
CA GLU A 344 -6.01 26.19 12.17
C GLU A 344 -5.12 25.46 13.21
N PRO A 345 -5.01 25.88 14.49
CA PRO A 345 -4.34 25.08 15.52
C PRO A 345 -5.06 23.74 15.75
N LEU A 346 -6.40 23.74 15.75
CA LEU A 346 -7.18 22.54 16.01
C LEU A 346 -7.03 21.51 14.89
N ALA A 347 -6.96 21.94 13.63
CA ALA A 347 -6.69 21.05 12.50
C ALA A 347 -5.36 20.31 12.65
N ARG A 348 -4.33 20.98 13.18
CA ARG A 348 -3.03 20.34 13.48
C ARG A 348 -3.14 19.36 14.65
N ILE A 349 -3.81 19.75 15.73
CA ILE A 349 -4.07 18.89 16.90
C ILE A 349 -4.76 17.59 16.47
N TYR A 350 -5.67 17.65 15.49
CA TYR A 350 -6.35 16.49 14.92
C TYR A 350 -5.49 15.69 13.95
N ALA A 351 -4.68 16.35 13.11
CA ALA A 351 -3.87 15.67 12.12
C ALA A 351 -2.66 14.94 12.72
N ILE A 352 -2.08 15.42 13.82
CA ILE A 352 -0.92 14.78 14.48
C ILE A 352 -1.20 13.31 14.87
N PRO A 353 -2.22 12.97 15.67
CA PRO A 353 -2.47 11.59 16.07
C PRO A 353 -2.84 10.69 14.88
N ASP A 354 -3.52 11.21 13.86
CA ASP A 354 -3.80 10.45 12.64
C ASP A 354 -2.51 10.07 11.89
N HIS A 355 -1.62 11.03 11.64
CA HIS A 355 -0.34 10.75 10.97
C HIS A 355 0.58 9.88 11.81
N LEU A 356 0.56 10.02 13.15
CA LEU A 356 1.27 9.11 14.05
C LEU A 356 0.71 7.69 13.96
N HIS A 357 -0.60 7.52 13.78
CA HIS A 357 -1.20 6.21 13.54
C HIS A 357 -0.67 5.59 12.24
N ALA A 358 -0.66 6.36 11.14
CA ALA A 358 -0.07 5.93 9.88
C ALA A 358 1.40 5.51 10.03
N LEU A 359 2.21 6.35 10.67
CA LEU A 359 3.62 6.08 10.94
C LEU A 359 3.82 4.83 11.80
N ALA A 360 2.96 4.60 12.80
CA ALA A 360 3.03 3.43 13.66
C ALA A 360 2.82 2.14 12.85
N HIS A 361 1.85 2.09 11.93
CA HIS A 361 1.67 0.92 11.06
C HIS A 361 2.80 0.78 10.03
N MET A 362 3.19 1.88 9.37
CA MET A 362 4.28 1.88 8.39
C MET A 362 5.59 1.35 8.99
N LEU A 363 6.05 1.97 10.08
CA LEU A 363 7.28 1.58 10.76
C LEU A 363 7.13 0.23 11.47
N GLY A 364 5.93 -0.04 12.02
CA GLY A 364 5.54 -1.30 12.65
C GLY A 364 5.68 -2.49 11.71
N ASP A 365 5.37 -2.33 10.43
CA ASP A 365 5.54 -3.34 9.39
C ASP A 365 6.93 -3.35 8.75
N GLY A 366 7.85 -2.53 9.29
CA GLY A 366 9.26 -2.51 8.92
C GLY A 366 9.62 -1.54 7.81
N LEU A 367 8.79 -0.55 7.50
CA LEU A 367 9.16 0.52 6.57
C LEU A 367 10.28 1.37 7.17
N VAL A 368 11.18 1.85 6.31
CA VAL A 368 12.29 2.72 6.70
C VAL A 368 12.19 4.04 5.93
N PRO A 369 12.18 5.20 6.61
CA PRO A 369 12.15 6.50 5.96
C PRO A 369 13.32 6.72 4.98
N SER A 370 13.01 7.11 3.74
CA SER A 370 13.98 7.30 2.64
C SER A 370 13.55 8.46 1.72
N ASN A 371 14.32 8.75 0.66
CA ASN A 371 13.95 9.77 -0.35
C ASN A 371 13.26 9.15 -1.59
N ALA A 372 12.98 7.84 -1.59
CA ALA A 372 12.43 7.15 -2.76
C ALA A 372 11.44 6.06 -2.37
N LYS A 373 10.58 5.67 -3.33
CA LYS A 373 9.60 4.58 -3.19
C LYS A 373 8.71 4.76 -1.94
N ASP A 374 8.35 3.65 -1.30
CA ASP A 374 7.58 3.57 -0.06
C ASP A 374 8.22 4.38 1.09
N GLY A 375 9.55 4.36 1.22
CA GLY A 375 10.27 5.09 2.28
C GLY A 375 10.06 6.61 2.26
N TYR A 376 9.79 7.21 1.09
CA TYR A 376 9.45 8.62 0.98
C TYR A 376 8.17 8.96 1.76
N LEU A 377 7.16 8.09 1.72
CA LEU A 377 5.85 8.33 2.32
C LEU A 377 5.96 8.45 3.85
N ALA A 378 6.73 7.56 4.49
CA ALA A 378 7.01 7.63 5.93
C ALA A 378 7.80 8.90 6.30
N ARG A 379 8.80 9.28 5.50
CA ARG A 379 9.56 10.52 5.71
C ARG A 379 8.66 11.75 5.60
N MET A 380 7.80 11.80 4.60
CA MET A 380 6.89 12.90 4.34
C MET A 380 5.91 13.10 5.50
N LEU A 381 5.29 12.02 6.01
CA LEU A 381 4.42 12.08 7.19
C LEU A 381 5.16 12.49 8.46
N ALA A 382 6.33 11.90 8.75
CA ALA A 382 7.12 12.25 9.93
C ALA A 382 7.49 13.74 9.95
N ARG A 383 7.90 14.29 8.81
CA ARG A 383 8.23 15.72 8.68
C ARG A 383 7.00 16.62 8.73
N ARG A 384 5.84 16.14 8.27
CA ARG A 384 4.56 16.84 8.42
C ARG A 384 4.17 16.96 9.90
N VAL A 385 4.32 15.89 10.68
CA VAL A 385 4.09 15.91 12.14
C VAL A 385 5.04 16.88 12.83
N LEU A 386 6.35 16.82 12.55
CA LEU A 386 7.34 17.74 13.13
C LEU A 386 7.02 19.21 12.81
N ARG A 387 6.61 19.52 11.58
CA ARG A 387 6.20 20.87 11.19
C ARG A 387 4.99 21.34 12.02
N MET A 388 3.94 20.53 12.09
CA MET A 388 2.73 20.88 12.85
C MET A 388 3.03 21.03 14.35
N SER A 389 3.92 20.20 14.89
CA SER A 389 4.42 20.30 16.26
C SER A 389 5.13 21.64 16.51
N ASN A 390 6.00 22.06 15.58
CA ASN A 390 6.69 23.35 15.66
C ASN A 390 5.73 24.55 15.53
N GLU A 391 4.74 24.47 14.64
CA GLU A 391 3.72 25.51 14.46
C GLU A 391 2.79 25.65 15.68
N LEU A 392 2.60 24.56 16.43
CA LEU A 392 1.89 24.55 17.72
C LEU A 392 2.81 24.85 18.91
N GLU A 393 4.11 25.07 18.67
CA GLU A 393 5.13 25.32 19.69
C GLU A 393 5.19 24.22 20.78
N LEU A 394 4.97 22.95 20.41
CA LEU A 394 4.97 21.84 21.36
C LEU A 394 6.40 21.51 21.83
N ASP A 395 6.60 21.40 23.14
CA ASP A 395 7.85 20.95 23.77
C ASP A 395 7.85 19.43 23.98
N VAL A 396 7.78 18.67 22.89
CA VAL A 396 7.80 17.19 22.89
C VAL A 396 8.44 16.65 21.62
N SER A 397 9.25 15.59 21.76
CA SER A 397 9.92 14.94 20.62
C SER A 397 8.95 14.08 19.78
N LEU A 398 9.34 13.79 18.54
CA LEU A 398 8.59 12.87 17.68
C LEU A 398 8.56 11.44 18.25
N GLY A 399 9.66 11.00 18.86
CA GLY A 399 9.73 9.73 19.58
C GLY A 399 8.74 9.67 20.75
N ASP A 400 8.65 10.73 21.56
CA ASP A 400 7.73 10.78 22.70
C ASP A 400 6.26 10.87 22.27
N MET A 401 5.97 11.62 21.20
CA MET A 401 4.63 11.63 20.58
C MET A 401 4.23 10.24 20.08
N MET A 402 5.14 9.52 19.42
CA MET A 402 4.89 8.14 18.98
C MET A 402 4.72 7.19 20.18
N ALA A 403 5.53 7.33 21.22
CA ALA A 403 5.40 6.55 22.45
C ALA A 403 4.01 6.71 23.08
N HIS A 404 3.55 7.96 23.25
CA HIS A 404 2.20 8.27 23.72
C HIS A 404 1.14 7.63 22.82
N HIS A 405 1.30 7.74 21.50
CA HIS A 405 0.35 7.19 20.55
C HIS A 405 0.23 5.67 20.61
N LEU A 406 1.36 4.96 20.70
CA LEU A 406 1.39 3.50 20.82
C LEU A 406 0.73 3.02 22.12
N ASP A 407 0.98 3.73 23.23
CA ASP A 407 0.50 3.32 24.55
C ASP A 407 -1.02 3.50 24.69
N HIS A 408 -1.60 4.51 24.04
CA HIS A 408 -3.04 4.82 24.14
C HIS A 408 -3.89 4.23 23.01
N HIS A 409 -3.36 4.16 21.79
CA HIS A 409 -4.18 3.83 20.60
C HIS A 409 -3.85 2.49 19.94
N LEU A 410 -2.68 1.91 20.26
CA LEU A 410 -2.25 0.60 19.75
C LEU A 410 -1.68 -0.32 20.86
N PRO A 411 -2.23 -0.34 22.09
CA PRO A 411 -1.67 -1.11 23.19
C PRO A 411 -1.64 -2.60 22.88
N GLY A 412 -0.47 -3.21 22.98
CA GLY A 412 -0.30 -4.66 22.79
C GLY A 412 -0.47 -5.14 21.34
N ARG A 413 -0.61 -4.23 20.37
CA ARG A 413 -0.63 -4.61 18.95
C ARG A 413 0.67 -5.30 18.58
N LYS A 414 0.54 -6.46 17.92
CA LYS A 414 1.70 -7.17 17.36
C LYS A 414 2.15 -6.45 16.10
N MET A 415 3.43 -6.13 16.06
CA MET A 415 4.10 -5.49 14.93
C MET A 415 5.37 -6.26 14.62
N LYS A 416 5.83 -6.16 13.38
CA LYS A 416 7.10 -6.74 12.94
C LYS A 416 8.28 -6.01 13.61
N GLN A 417 8.22 -4.68 13.67
CA GLN A 417 9.21 -3.85 14.34
C GLN A 417 8.92 -3.70 15.83
N THR A 418 9.99 -3.56 16.61
CA THR A 418 9.90 -3.30 18.04
C THR A 418 9.52 -1.84 18.34
N ARG A 419 8.87 -1.60 19.49
CA ARG A 419 8.59 -0.24 19.98
C ARG A 419 9.86 0.62 19.98
N GLU A 420 10.94 0.13 20.57
CA GLU A 420 12.24 0.83 20.64
C GLU A 420 12.81 1.12 19.25
N GLY A 421 12.71 0.16 18.31
CA GLY A 421 13.15 0.35 16.93
C GLY A 421 12.38 1.46 16.20
N MET A 422 11.06 1.54 16.39
CA MET A 422 10.26 2.63 15.81
C MET A 422 10.65 3.99 16.39
N LEU A 423 10.78 4.10 17.72
CA LEU A 423 11.18 5.35 18.36
C LEU A 423 12.56 5.81 17.89
N HIS A 424 13.53 4.88 17.82
CA HIS A 424 14.87 5.19 17.34
C HIS A 424 14.88 5.71 15.89
N ILE A 425 14.08 5.10 15.00
CA ILE A 425 13.95 5.56 13.62
C ILE A 425 13.40 6.99 13.55
N LEU A 426 12.41 7.32 14.39
CA LEU A 426 11.81 8.65 14.44
C LEU A 426 12.76 9.69 15.03
N ASP A 427 13.51 9.36 16.07
CA ASP A 427 14.54 10.24 16.65
C ASP A 427 15.60 10.61 15.61
N LEU A 428 16.02 9.64 14.80
CA LEU A 428 16.96 9.88 13.70
C LEU A 428 16.37 10.75 12.59
N GLU A 429 15.09 10.56 12.25
CA GLU A 429 14.43 11.38 11.24
C GLU A 429 14.20 12.82 11.75
N GLU A 430 13.88 13.00 13.04
CA GLU A 430 13.81 14.30 13.69
C GLU A 430 15.17 15.00 13.71
N ALA A 431 16.25 14.30 14.05
CA ALA A 431 17.60 14.87 14.00
C ALA A 431 17.98 15.35 12.58
N ARG A 432 17.63 14.56 11.55
CA ARG A 432 17.84 14.92 10.13
C ARG A 432 16.99 16.11 9.70
N TYR A 433 15.72 16.14 10.12
CA TYR A 433 14.83 17.25 9.87
C TYR A 433 15.39 18.55 10.47
N ASN A 434 15.83 18.50 11.72
CA ASN A 434 16.44 19.65 12.40
C ASN A 434 17.73 20.14 11.72
N GLU A 435 18.57 19.22 11.23
CA GLU A 435 19.75 19.60 10.43
C GLU A 435 19.36 20.25 9.10
N MET A 436 18.35 19.71 8.42
CA MET A 436 17.82 20.25 7.17
C MET A 436 17.24 21.66 7.37
N MET A 437 16.45 21.87 8.42
CA MET A 437 15.87 23.18 8.76
C MET A 437 16.93 24.25 9.03
N ARG A 438 18.08 23.91 9.61
CA ARG A 438 19.20 24.87 9.78
C ARG A 438 19.78 25.35 8.43
N LYS A 439 19.62 24.57 7.37
CA LYS A 439 20.12 24.87 6.02
C LYS A 439 19.02 25.40 5.09
N SER A 440 17.75 25.33 5.49
CA SER A 440 16.59 25.59 4.62
C SER A 440 16.57 27.04 4.10
N ASP A 441 16.78 28.06 4.95
CA ASP A 441 16.78 29.47 4.54
C ASP A 441 17.70 29.73 3.33
N ARG A 442 18.95 29.26 3.40
CA ARG A 442 19.92 29.42 2.32
C ARG A 442 19.50 28.68 1.05
N LEU A 443 19.00 27.45 1.20
CA LEU A 443 18.58 26.62 0.07
C LEU A 443 17.36 27.20 -0.63
N VAL A 444 16.34 27.59 0.13
CA VAL A 444 15.09 28.18 -0.39
C VAL A 444 15.37 29.52 -1.04
N ARG A 445 16.16 30.41 -0.40
CA ARG A 445 16.54 31.68 -1.03
C ARG A 445 17.21 31.48 -2.38
N LYS A 446 18.14 30.52 -2.47
CA LYS A 446 18.84 30.18 -3.70
C LYS A 446 17.90 29.59 -4.75
N ALA A 447 17.03 28.66 -4.35
CA ALA A 447 16.07 28.03 -5.26
C ALA A 447 15.07 29.04 -5.83
N LEU A 448 14.64 30.01 -5.02
CA LEU A 448 13.72 31.07 -5.42
C LEU A 448 14.41 32.30 -6.02
N GLU A 449 15.72 32.29 -6.28
CA GLU A 449 16.45 33.44 -6.84
C GLU A 449 15.84 33.94 -8.16
N SER A 450 15.31 33.02 -8.98
CA SER A 450 14.64 33.32 -10.25
C SER A 450 13.15 33.62 -10.10
N THR A 451 12.57 33.44 -8.91
CA THR A 451 11.15 33.68 -8.62
C THR A 451 10.92 35.14 -8.20
N PRO A 452 10.05 35.91 -8.89
CA PRO A 452 9.73 37.28 -8.50
C PRO A 452 9.23 37.39 -7.06
N LYS A 453 9.56 38.49 -6.36
CA LYS A 453 9.18 38.69 -4.94
C LYS A 453 7.68 38.82 -4.70
N ASP A 454 6.95 39.24 -5.72
CA ASP A 454 5.50 39.38 -5.76
C ASP A 454 4.77 38.13 -6.27
N ALA A 455 5.51 37.07 -6.61
CA ALA A 455 4.94 35.81 -7.07
C ALA A 455 3.98 35.21 -6.04
N ILE A 456 2.88 34.66 -6.54
CA ILE A 456 1.81 34.05 -5.73
C ILE A 456 2.06 32.55 -5.56
N SER A 457 2.83 31.93 -6.44
CA SER A 457 3.17 30.51 -6.39
C SER A 457 4.61 30.25 -6.82
N VAL A 458 5.14 29.10 -6.38
CA VAL A 458 6.38 28.51 -6.88
C VAL A 458 6.01 27.48 -7.95
N HIS A 459 6.85 27.33 -8.98
CA HIS A 459 6.62 26.32 -10.00
C HIS A 459 6.63 24.91 -9.39
N ASP A 460 5.63 24.11 -9.71
CA ASP A 460 5.45 22.78 -9.12
C ASP A 460 6.68 21.89 -9.29
N ASP A 461 7.28 21.84 -10.49
CA ASP A 461 8.50 21.05 -10.73
C ASP A 461 9.67 21.42 -9.80
N LEU A 462 9.79 22.70 -9.42
CA LEU A 462 10.81 23.12 -8.45
C LEU A 462 10.48 22.61 -7.04
N LEU A 463 9.21 22.63 -6.64
CA LEU A 463 8.77 22.09 -5.36
C LEU A 463 8.96 20.57 -5.29
N PHE A 464 8.66 19.85 -6.38
CA PHE A 464 8.94 18.41 -6.50
C PHE A 464 10.45 18.13 -6.39
N GLU A 465 11.29 18.87 -7.12
CA GLU A 465 12.75 18.72 -7.06
C GLU A 465 13.29 18.97 -5.65
N LEU A 466 12.84 20.06 -5.00
CA LEU A 466 13.26 20.39 -3.63
C LEU A 466 12.84 19.30 -2.63
N ALA A 467 11.66 18.72 -2.79
CA ALA A 467 11.18 17.62 -1.96
C ALA A 467 12.00 16.34 -2.18
N ASP A 468 12.22 15.93 -3.43
CA ASP A 468 12.89 14.68 -3.78
C ASP A 468 14.40 14.72 -3.52
N VAL A 469 15.07 15.84 -3.87
CA VAL A 469 16.53 15.99 -3.80
C VAL A 469 16.98 16.50 -2.44
N HIS A 470 16.31 17.52 -1.91
CA HIS A 470 16.72 18.21 -0.70
C HIS A 470 15.90 17.82 0.54
N GLY A 471 14.82 17.07 0.36
CA GLY A 471 13.89 16.73 1.44
C GLY A 471 13.11 17.94 1.96
N LEU A 472 13.12 19.06 1.23
CA LEU A 472 12.40 20.28 1.57
C LEU A 472 10.96 20.14 1.11
N GLN A 473 10.09 19.77 2.05
CA GLN A 473 8.66 19.64 1.77
C GLN A 473 8.08 20.99 1.29
N PRO A 474 7.14 20.99 0.34
CA PRO A 474 6.63 22.21 -0.29
C PRO A 474 6.17 23.27 0.71
N GLU A 475 5.48 22.89 1.78
CA GLU A 475 5.02 23.83 2.81
C GLU A 475 6.18 24.51 3.54
N ILE A 476 7.31 23.82 3.73
CA ILE A 476 8.52 24.40 4.31
C ILE A 476 9.10 25.43 3.35
N VAL A 477 9.11 25.14 2.05
CA VAL A 477 9.58 26.08 1.02
C VAL A 477 8.73 27.36 1.05
N ILE A 478 7.40 27.22 1.15
CA ILE A 478 6.49 28.37 1.24
C ILE A 478 6.73 29.16 2.54
N GLY A 479 6.76 28.50 3.70
CA GLY A 479 6.98 29.16 4.99
C GLY A 479 8.30 29.94 5.04
N VAL A 480 9.40 29.30 4.65
CA VAL A 480 10.72 29.95 4.57
C VAL A 480 10.74 31.05 3.51
N GLY A 481 10.03 30.87 2.39
CA GLY A 481 9.87 31.88 1.36
C GLY A 481 9.18 33.15 1.87
N LEU A 482 8.09 33.00 2.64
CA LEU A 482 7.37 34.10 3.29
C LEU A 482 8.30 34.88 4.23
N GLU A 483 9.03 34.19 5.11
CA GLU A 483 10.02 34.81 6.00
C GLU A 483 11.17 35.51 5.24
N ALA A 484 11.52 34.97 4.06
CA ALA A 484 12.55 35.52 3.19
C ALA A 484 12.06 36.68 2.29
N GLY A 485 10.81 37.10 2.42
CA GLY A 485 10.22 38.28 1.78
C GLY A 485 9.42 38.01 0.50
N TRP A 486 9.08 36.75 0.19
CA TRP A 486 8.09 36.42 -0.84
C TRP A 486 6.69 36.36 -0.23
N ASN A 487 6.16 37.52 0.17
CA ASN A 487 4.99 37.64 1.06
C ASN A 487 3.66 37.12 0.50
N ASN A 488 3.59 36.82 -0.80
CA ASN A 488 2.36 36.40 -1.48
C ASN A 488 2.33 34.90 -1.77
N LEU A 489 3.37 34.14 -1.41
CA LEU A 489 3.45 32.73 -1.77
C LEU A 489 2.39 31.91 -1.04
N VAL A 490 1.67 31.10 -1.82
CA VAL A 490 0.68 30.15 -1.34
C VAL A 490 0.98 28.79 -1.99
N LEU A 491 0.91 27.72 -1.19
CA LEU A 491 0.91 26.37 -1.73
C LEU A 491 -0.50 26.06 -2.25
N ARG A 492 -0.60 25.59 -3.49
CA ARG A 492 -1.89 25.16 -4.02
C ARG A 492 -2.47 23.99 -3.22
N ALA A 493 -3.80 23.96 -3.09
CA ALA A 493 -4.50 22.85 -2.48
C ALA A 493 -4.26 21.55 -3.27
N GLY A 494 -4.12 20.43 -2.55
CA GLY A 494 -3.91 19.11 -3.14
C GLY A 494 -2.47 18.81 -3.61
N PHE A 495 -1.50 19.71 -3.37
CA PHE A 495 -0.11 19.47 -3.79
C PHE A 495 0.50 18.24 -3.11
N ALA A 496 0.24 18.01 -1.81
CA ALA A 496 0.81 16.87 -1.10
C ALA A 496 0.18 15.54 -1.57
N ALA A 497 -1.13 15.57 -1.85
CA ALA A 497 -1.84 14.46 -2.48
C ALA A 497 -1.24 14.12 -3.85
N GLU A 498 -0.98 15.13 -4.68
CA GLU A 498 -0.37 14.93 -6.00
C GLU A 498 1.08 14.43 -5.92
N MET A 499 1.87 14.86 -4.93
CA MET A 499 3.19 14.27 -4.68
C MET A 499 3.08 12.78 -4.37
N ALA A 500 2.17 12.39 -3.47
CA ALA A 500 1.95 10.99 -3.14
C ALA A 500 1.48 10.18 -4.36
N GLU A 501 0.54 10.74 -5.14
CA GLU A 501 0.04 10.12 -6.37
C GLU A 501 1.13 9.99 -7.45
N ARG A 502 1.97 11.01 -7.63
CA ARG A 502 3.11 10.98 -8.56
C ARG A 502 4.09 9.86 -8.20
N HIS A 503 4.44 9.70 -6.92
CA HIS A 503 5.30 8.61 -6.45
C HIS A 503 4.64 7.24 -6.64
N ALA A 504 3.33 7.12 -6.38
CA ALA A 504 2.58 5.89 -6.64
C ALA A 504 2.51 5.55 -8.14
N ARG A 505 2.30 6.54 -9.01
CA ARG A 505 2.28 6.37 -10.47
C ARG A 505 3.65 5.94 -11.00
N LEU A 506 4.73 6.57 -10.53
CA LEU A 506 6.10 6.18 -10.89
C LEU A 506 6.40 4.74 -10.48
N ALA A 507 5.87 4.27 -9.34
CA ALA A 507 5.98 2.87 -8.95
C ALA A 507 5.23 1.93 -9.91
N LYS A 508 3.99 2.27 -10.27
CA LYS A 508 3.18 1.51 -11.25
C LYS A 508 3.83 1.49 -12.64
N GLU A 509 4.39 2.62 -13.10
CA GLU A 509 5.13 2.74 -14.36
C GLU A 509 6.43 1.92 -14.32
N ALA A 510 7.17 1.94 -13.22
CA ALA A 510 8.35 1.11 -13.04
C ALA A 510 7.98 -0.38 -13.13
N ALA A 511 6.92 -0.81 -12.45
CA ALA A 511 6.42 -2.19 -12.52
C ALA A 511 6.04 -2.59 -13.96
N SER A 512 5.32 -1.73 -14.69
CA SER A 512 4.89 -2.02 -16.07
C SER A 512 6.03 -1.97 -17.10
N SER A 513 7.04 -1.14 -16.87
CA SER A 513 8.24 -1.03 -17.73
C SER A 513 9.21 -2.22 -17.64
N THR A 514 8.97 -3.15 -16.69
CA THR A 514 9.75 -4.39 -16.55
C THR A 514 9.37 -5.46 -17.59
N LYS A 515 8.41 -5.19 -18.49
CA LYS A 515 8.24 -6.02 -19.69
C LYS A 515 9.44 -5.80 -20.61
N GLU A 516 10.48 -6.61 -20.44
CA GLU A 516 11.63 -6.66 -21.34
C GLU A 516 11.13 -6.70 -22.79
N ALA A 517 11.71 -5.84 -23.64
CA ALA A 517 11.43 -5.89 -25.07
C ALA A 517 11.71 -7.32 -25.55
N ALA A 518 10.79 -7.87 -26.35
CA ALA A 518 10.93 -9.22 -26.86
C ALA A 518 12.30 -9.38 -27.54
N MET A 519 13.10 -10.32 -27.04
CA MET A 519 14.44 -10.63 -27.56
C MET A 519 14.38 -11.32 -28.92
N VAL A 520 13.19 -11.86 -29.21
CA VAL A 520 12.84 -12.57 -30.44
C VAL A 520 11.42 -12.18 -30.84
N GLU A 521 11.26 -11.77 -32.09
CA GLU A 521 9.96 -11.58 -32.73
C GLU A 521 9.36 -12.93 -33.19
N ASP A 522 8.03 -13.04 -33.15
CA ASP A 522 7.27 -14.16 -33.71
C ASP A 522 7.75 -15.56 -33.24
N LEU A 523 7.88 -15.73 -31.92
CA LEU A 523 7.99 -17.08 -31.35
C LEU A 523 6.70 -17.85 -31.68
N PRO A 524 6.81 -19.06 -32.25
CA PRO A 524 5.64 -19.89 -32.49
C PRO A 524 4.99 -20.29 -31.15
N ASP A 525 3.73 -20.72 -31.20
CA ASP A 525 3.06 -21.33 -30.05
C ASP A 525 3.78 -22.63 -29.68
N LEU A 526 4.52 -22.61 -28.58
CA LEU A 526 5.39 -23.69 -28.12
C LEU A 526 4.96 -24.11 -26.71
N PRO A 527 5.20 -25.37 -26.31
CA PRO A 527 5.06 -25.76 -24.91
C PRO A 527 6.08 -25.00 -24.03
N ALA A 528 5.74 -24.81 -22.76
CA ALA A 528 6.65 -24.29 -21.75
C ALA A 528 7.91 -25.16 -21.64
N THR A 529 9.08 -24.53 -21.46
CA THR A 529 10.34 -25.28 -21.33
C THR A 529 10.39 -26.02 -20.00
N SER A 530 10.68 -27.33 -20.00
CA SER A 530 10.91 -28.10 -18.78
C SER A 530 12.26 -27.73 -18.12
N LEU A 531 12.21 -27.33 -16.86
CA LEU A 531 13.33 -26.74 -16.12
C LEU A 531 14.05 -27.78 -15.26
N LEU A 532 14.96 -28.55 -15.86
CA LEU A 532 15.65 -29.68 -15.20
C LEU A 532 16.49 -29.27 -13.99
N PHE A 533 16.95 -28.01 -13.94
CA PHE A 533 17.77 -27.48 -12.84
C PHE A 533 17.02 -27.36 -11.51
N TYR A 534 15.69 -27.46 -11.49
CA TYR A 534 14.93 -27.51 -10.24
C TYR A 534 14.90 -28.90 -9.62
N ASP A 535 15.04 -29.95 -10.43
CA ASP A 535 15.11 -31.34 -9.96
C ASP A 535 16.53 -31.68 -9.48
N ASP A 536 17.54 -31.30 -10.26
CA ASP A 536 18.95 -31.51 -9.92
C ASP A 536 19.80 -30.31 -10.36
N VAL A 537 20.22 -29.50 -9.38
CA VAL A 537 21.09 -28.33 -9.58
C VAL A 537 22.50 -28.69 -10.03
N HIS A 538 22.91 -29.95 -9.86
CA HIS A 538 24.23 -30.48 -10.24
C HIS A 538 24.23 -31.13 -11.64
N LEU A 539 23.09 -31.23 -12.31
CA LEU A 539 23.01 -31.73 -13.68
C LEU A 539 23.74 -30.79 -14.63
N THR A 540 24.87 -31.24 -15.20
CA THR A 540 25.73 -30.43 -16.07
C THR A 540 25.58 -30.71 -17.57
N GLU A 541 24.94 -31.83 -17.90
CA GLU A 541 24.77 -32.30 -19.27
C GLU A 541 23.31 -32.72 -19.48
N MET A 542 22.79 -32.51 -20.68
CA MET A 542 21.43 -32.92 -21.06
C MET A 542 21.30 -33.17 -22.56
N GLU A 543 20.30 -33.96 -22.94
CA GLU A 543 19.87 -34.09 -24.32
C GLU A 543 18.49 -33.46 -24.48
N ALA A 544 18.30 -32.59 -25.47
CA ALA A 544 17.06 -31.85 -25.70
C ALA A 544 16.77 -31.66 -27.19
N SER A 545 15.51 -31.36 -27.52
CA SER A 545 15.06 -31.10 -28.89
C SER A 545 14.95 -29.60 -29.13
N VAL A 546 15.44 -29.13 -30.28
CA VAL A 546 15.31 -27.73 -30.69
C VAL A 546 13.89 -27.46 -31.17
N LEU A 547 13.15 -26.63 -30.45
CA LEU A 547 11.76 -26.25 -30.78
C LEU A 547 11.69 -24.98 -31.63
N ALA A 548 12.60 -24.04 -31.38
CA ALA A 548 12.75 -22.84 -32.23
C ALA A 548 14.20 -22.35 -32.22
N CYS A 549 14.59 -21.73 -33.34
CA CYS A 549 15.81 -20.96 -33.45
C CYS A 549 15.48 -19.68 -34.24
N ARG A 550 15.77 -18.52 -33.68
CA ARG A 550 15.46 -17.22 -34.28
C ARG A 550 16.62 -16.24 -34.12
N PRO A 551 16.86 -15.35 -35.10
CA PRO A 551 17.79 -14.24 -34.93
C PRO A 551 17.37 -13.34 -33.76
N LEU A 552 18.35 -12.80 -33.05
CA LEU A 552 18.09 -11.85 -31.96
C LEU A 552 17.71 -10.46 -32.48
N THR A 553 16.82 -9.79 -31.76
CA THR A 553 16.44 -8.40 -32.01
C THR A 553 17.15 -7.46 -31.04
N GLY A 554 17.96 -6.53 -31.55
CA GLY A 554 18.71 -5.60 -30.71
C GLY A 554 20.08 -6.12 -30.27
N GLN A 555 20.67 -5.48 -29.25
CA GLN A 555 21.97 -5.86 -28.70
C GLN A 555 21.79 -6.56 -27.35
N HIS A 556 22.27 -7.80 -27.28
CA HIS A 556 22.28 -8.63 -26.06
C HIS A 556 23.72 -9.02 -25.71
N ALA A 557 23.96 -10.29 -25.33
CA ALA A 557 25.30 -10.80 -25.04
C ALA A 557 26.25 -10.63 -26.24
N GLU A 558 27.47 -10.17 -25.99
CA GLU A 558 28.47 -9.92 -27.02
C GLU A 558 28.77 -11.20 -27.81
N GLY A 559 28.52 -11.16 -29.13
CA GLY A 559 28.72 -12.30 -30.03
C GLY A 559 27.51 -13.23 -30.18
N ALA A 560 26.43 -13.04 -29.41
CA ALA A 560 25.18 -13.77 -29.62
C ALA A 560 24.46 -13.25 -30.87
N THR A 561 24.01 -14.18 -31.72
CA THR A 561 23.33 -13.86 -32.98
C THR A 561 21.92 -14.46 -33.06
N HIS A 562 21.67 -15.55 -32.33
CA HIS A 562 20.39 -16.26 -32.33
C HIS A 562 19.96 -16.64 -30.91
N ALA A 563 18.66 -16.81 -30.71
CA ALA A 563 18.08 -17.45 -29.53
C ALA A 563 17.50 -18.81 -29.92
N VAL A 564 17.81 -19.82 -29.10
CA VAL A 564 17.34 -21.20 -29.26
C VAL A 564 16.41 -21.56 -28.11
N VAL A 565 15.23 -22.09 -28.44
CA VAL A 565 14.25 -22.64 -27.49
C VAL A 565 14.30 -24.16 -27.55
N LEU A 566 14.39 -24.78 -26.38
CA LEU A 566 14.44 -26.24 -26.22
C LEU A 566 13.18 -26.73 -25.49
N ASP A 567 12.86 -28.02 -25.65
CA ASP A 567 11.77 -28.68 -24.90
C ASP A 567 12.08 -28.79 -23.41
N LYS A 568 13.35 -29.01 -23.06
CA LYS A 568 13.86 -29.04 -21.68
C LYS A 568 15.27 -28.49 -21.61
N THR A 569 15.66 -27.97 -20.45
CA THR A 569 17.02 -27.44 -20.26
C THR A 569 17.52 -27.55 -18.82
N CYS A 570 18.83 -27.77 -18.67
CA CYS A 570 19.54 -27.63 -17.40
C CYS A 570 20.16 -26.22 -17.22
N PHE A 571 20.09 -25.34 -18.22
CA PHE A 571 20.62 -23.97 -18.15
C PHE A 571 19.64 -23.07 -17.41
N TYR A 572 20.11 -22.39 -16.36
CA TYR A 572 19.32 -21.42 -15.62
C TYR A 572 19.25 -20.12 -16.41
N PRO A 573 18.04 -19.61 -16.73
CA PRO A 573 17.90 -18.28 -17.28
C PRO A 573 18.17 -17.23 -16.20
N GLU A 574 18.75 -16.10 -16.56
CA GLU A 574 18.94 -14.97 -15.64
C GLU A 574 17.63 -14.63 -14.94
N GLY A 575 17.68 -14.52 -13.61
CA GLY A 575 16.48 -14.37 -12.80
C GLY A 575 16.80 -14.15 -11.32
N GLY A 576 15.94 -13.38 -10.64
CA GLY A 576 16.10 -13.07 -9.21
C GLY A 576 17.45 -12.43 -8.86
N GLY A 577 18.11 -11.79 -9.82
CA GLY A 577 19.46 -11.22 -9.70
C GLY A 577 20.61 -12.20 -9.92
N GLN A 578 20.38 -13.50 -10.14
CA GLN A 578 21.43 -14.44 -10.55
C GLN A 578 21.61 -14.36 -12.07
N GLU A 579 22.85 -14.19 -12.55
CA GLU A 579 23.18 -14.22 -13.99
C GLU A 579 22.84 -15.57 -14.64
N GLY A 580 22.57 -15.54 -15.95
CA GLY A 580 22.29 -16.72 -16.76
C GLY A 580 23.50 -17.66 -16.89
N ASP A 581 23.21 -18.95 -17.09
CA ASP A 581 24.25 -19.94 -17.36
C ASP A 581 24.79 -19.85 -18.78
N HIS A 582 26.06 -20.25 -18.91
CA HIS A 582 26.76 -20.36 -20.18
C HIS A 582 27.11 -21.83 -20.44
N GLY A 583 27.50 -22.13 -21.68
CA GLY A 583 27.91 -23.47 -22.04
C GLY A 583 27.90 -23.70 -23.55
N ARG A 584 27.47 -24.90 -23.97
CA ARG A 584 27.41 -25.29 -25.38
C ARG A 584 26.17 -26.12 -25.69
N LEU A 585 25.70 -26.01 -26.92
CA LEU A 585 24.74 -26.91 -27.55
C LEU A 585 25.41 -27.53 -28.78
N SER A 586 25.55 -28.86 -28.79
CA SER A 586 26.26 -29.58 -29.84
C SER A 586 25.37 -30.64 -30.51
N THR A 587 25.44 -30.71 -31.83
CA THR A 587 24.91 -31.79 -32.67
C THR A 587 26.07 -32.48 -33.39
N GLU A 588 25.80 -33.52 -34.19
CA GLU A 588 26.86 -34.12 -35.03
C GLU A 588 27.43 -33.13 -36.06
N ALA A 589 26.64 -32.13 -36.47
CA ALA A 589 26.99 -31.21 -37.55
C ALA A 589 27.41 -29.81 -37.08
N SER A 590 27.06 -29.42 -35.85
CA SER A 590 27.25 -28.06 -35.36
C SER A 590 27.55 -28.04 -33.87
N ASP A 591 28.30 -27.04 -33.45
CA ASP A 591 28.66 -26.84 -32.05
C ASP A 591 28.60 -25.34 -31.75
N ARG A 592 27.61 -24.94 -30.94
CA ARG A 592 27.28 -23.54 -30.66
C ARG A 592 27.58 -23.21 -29.21
N ARG A 593 28.17 -22.05 -28.97
CA ARG A 593 28.38 -21.56 -27.62
C ARG A 593 27.12 -20.86 -27.14
N VAL A 594 26.65 -21.24 -25.96
CA VAL A 594 25.62 -20.50 -25.21
C VAL A 594 26.34 -19.42 -24.42
N LEU A 595 26.15 -18.18 -24.85
CA LEU A 595 26.82 -16.99 -24.30
C LEU A 595 26.03 -16.34 -23.18
N ASP A 596 24.74 -16.63 -23.10
CA ASP A 596 23.84 -16.21 -22.02
C ASP A 596 22.54 -17.04 -22.11
N THR A 597 21.79 -17.10 -21.01
CA THR A 597 20.49 -17.78 -20.95
C THR A 597 19.47 -16.83 -20.32
N LYS A 598 18.34 -16.63 -21.01
CA LYS A 598 17.29 -15.66 -20.64
C LYS A 598 15.92 -16.31 -20.69
N LYS A 599 14.88 -15.62 -20.20
CA LYS A 599 13.49 -16.12 -20.21
C LYS A 599 12.59 -15.13 -20.94
N GLN A 600 11.74 -15.62 -21.83
CA GLN A 600 10.68 -14.84 -22.49
C GLN A 600 9.36 -15.62 -22.40
N GLY A 601 8.40 -15.09 -21.64
CA GLY A 601 7.19 -15.85 -21.28
C GLY A 601 7.55 -17.12 -20.53
N ASP A 602 7.03 -18.27 -20.97
CA ASP A 602 7.34 -19.58 -20.38
C ASP A 602 8.50 -20.33 -21.05
N HIS A 603 9.25 -19.65 -21.92
CA HIS A 603 10.34 -20.24 -22.69
C HIS A 603 11.71 -19.78 -22.19
N VAL A 604 12.64 -20.73 -22.11
CA VAL A 604 14.05 -20.43 -21.87
C VAL A 604 14.76 -20.23 -23.20
N LEU A 605 15.33 -19.04 -23.38
CA LEU A 605 16.09 -18.63 -24.55
C LEU A 605 17.59 -18.85 -24.29
N HIS A 606 18.22 -19.69 -25.10
CA HIS A 606 19.66 -19.90 -25.10
C HIS A 606 20.27 -18.96 -26.15
N LEU A 607 21.00 -17.94 -25.72
CA LEU A 607 21.63 -16.97 -26.61
C LEU A 607 22.93 -17.56 -27.17
N VAL A 608 22.95 -17.82 -28.48
CA VAL A 608 24.03 -18.57 -29.13
C VAL A 608 24.73 -17.78 -30.23
N ASP A 609 25.98 -18.16 -30.54
CA ASP A 609 26.82 -17.52 -31.54
C ASP A 609 26.51 -17.92 -33.00
N GLY A 610 25.54 -18.80 -33.22
CA GLY A 610 25.04 -19.15 -34.55
C GLY A 610 23.80 -20.03 -34.52
N PRO A 611 23.14 -20.25 -35.67
CA PRO A 611 21.86 -20.96 -35.72
C PRO A 611 22.02 -22.48 -35.53
N LEU A 612 20.93 -23.10 -35.09
CA LEU A 612 20.67 -24.55 -35.05
C LEU A 612 19.39 -24.85 -35.85
N GLU A 613 19.28 -26.06 -36.39
CA GLU A 613 18.08 -26.47 -37.14
C GLU A 613 16.96 -26.89 -36.18
N VAL A 614 15.73 -26.49 -36.50
CA VAL A 614 14.55 -26.87 -35.70
C VAL A 614 14.29 -28.36 -35.88
N GLY A 615 14.10 -29.07 -34.77
CA GLY A 615 13.92 -30.53 -34.71
C GLY A 615 15.22 -31.30 -34.43
N ASP A 616 16.37 -30.64 -34.39
CA ASP A 616 17.63 -31.29 -34.00
C ASP A 616 17.60 -31.76 -32.54
N LEU A 617 18.22 -32.92 -32.30
CA LEU A 617 18.59 -33.36 -30.95
C LEU A 617 19.97 -32.81 -30.62
N VAL A 618 20.04 -31.99 -29.57
CA VAL A 618 21.26 -31.34 -29.09
C VAL A 618 21.73 -31.97 -27.79
N GLN A 619 23.04 -32.15 -27.66
CA GLN A 619 23.73 -32.39 -26.40
C GLN A 619 24.11 -31.03 -25.82
N GLY A 620 23.46 -30.64 -24.72
CA GLY A 620 23.78 -29.45 -23.96
C GLY A 620 24.80 -29.73 -22.88
N SER A 621 25.83 -28.89 -22.76
CA SER A 621 26.82 -28.95 -21.68
C SER A 621 27.00 -27.57 -21.06
N LEU A 622 26.76 -27.44 -19.75
CA LEU A 622 26.87 -26.17 -19.03
C LEU A 622 28.27 -25.95 -18.46
N ASP A 623 28.68 -24.69 -18.32
CA ASP A 623 29.91 -24.32 -17.62
C ASP A 623 29.77 -24.56 -16.11
N ALA A 624 30.22 -25.73 -15.66
CA ALA A 624 30.08 -26.17 -14.27
C ALA A 624 30.76 -25.21 -13.27
N SER A 625 31.86 -24.56 -13.67
CA SER A 625 32.58 -23.62 -12.79
C SER A 625 31.78 -22.35 -12.60
N ARG A 626 31.17 -21.82 -13.67
CA ARG A 626 30.27 -20.66 -13.59
C ARG A 626 29.07 -20.97 -12.71
N ARG A 627 28.38 -22.09 -12.96
CA ARG A 627 27.21 -22.51 -12.17
C ARG A 627 27.53 -22.61 -10.68
N GLN A 628 28.63 -23.29 -10.34
CA GLN A 628 29.07 -23.46 -8.96
C GLN A 628 29.27 -22.11 -8.27
N GLN A 629 29.98 -21.17 -8.91
CA GLN A 629 30.23 -19.84 -8.35
C GLN A 629 28.94 -19.02 -8.18
N LEU A 630 28.02 -19.10 -9.14
CA LEU A 630 26.72 -18.44 -9.05
C LEU A 630 25.88 -19.01 -7.89
N MET A 631 25.88 -20.33 -7.70
CA MET A 631 25.22 -20.98 -6.56
C MET A 631 25.88 -20.61 -5.22
N ASP A 632 27.21 -20.48 -5.19
CA ASP A 632 27.97 -20.02 -4.03
C ASP A 632 27.50 -18.63 -3.60
N HIS A 633 27.51 -17.69 -4.53
CA HIS A 633 27.05 -16.32 -4.28
C HIS A 633 25.56 -16.24 -3.94
N HIS A 634 24.70 -17.01 -4.62
CA HIS A 634 23.26 -16.96 -4.36
C HIS A 634 22.92 -17.46 -2.97
N THR A 635 23.45 -18.62 -2.58
CA THR A 635 23.25 -19.17 -1.24
C THR A 635 23.86 -18.26 -0.17
N ALA A 636 25.03 -17.66 -0.44
CA ALA A 636 25.65 -16.69 0.46
C ALA A 636 24.79 -15.44 0.67
N VAL A 637 24.13 -14.91 -0.38
CA VAL A 637 23.23 -13.75 -0.27
C VAL A 637 22.07 -14.03 0.70
N HIS A 638 21.46 -15.21 0.65
CA HIS A 638 20.42 -15.61 1.62
C HIS A 638 20.96 -15.65 3.06
N ILE A 639 22.13 -16.26 3.26
CA ILE A 639 22.78 -16.35 4.56
C ILE A 639 23.14 -14.96 5.10
N VAL A 640 23.70 -14.07 4.27
CA VAL A 640 24.03 -12.70 4.66
C VAL A 640 22.77 -11.90 4.96
N GLY A 641 21.71 -12.03 4.17
CA GLY A 641 20.43 -11.37 4.40
C GLY A 641 19.77 -11.79 5.72
N GLY A 642 19.75 -13.09 6.02
CA GLY A 642 19.25 -13.62 7.29
C GLY A 642 20.08 -13.13 8.49
N ALA A 643 21.41 -13.04 8.32
CA ALA A 643 22.30 -12.51 9.35
C ALA A 643 22.07 -11.01 9.57
N ALA A 644 21.88 -10.23 8.51
CA ALA A 644 21.54 -8.81 8.60
C ALA A 644 20.23 -8.57 9.36
N ARG A 645 19.17 -9.36 9.09
CA ARG A 645 17.90 -9.28 9.84
C ARG A 645 18.09 -9.58 11.34
N ARG A 646 18.87 -10.60 11.69
CA ARG A 646 19.11 -10.99 13.09
C ARG A 646 19.98 -9.97 13.85
N ILE A 647 20.94 -9.33 13.19
CA ILE A 647 21.87 -8.38 13.81
C ILE A 647 21.31 -6.96 13.85
N LEU A 648 20.76 -6.48 12.74
CA LEU A 648 20.35 -5.08 12.59
C LEU A 648 18.88 -4.86 12.99
N GLY A 649 18.05 -5.90 12.90
CA GLY A 649 16.64 -5.86 13.27
C GLY A 649 15.69 -6.24 12.13
N PRO A 650 14.39 -6.33 12.45
CA PRO A 650 13.38 -6.89 11.55
C PRO A 650 13.03 -5.99 10.36
N HIS A 651 13.30 -4.67 10.41
CA HIS A 651 13.07 -3.75 9.27
C HIS A 651 13.96 -4.01 8.06
N ILE A 652 14.97 -4.88 8.19
CA ILE A 652 15.81 -5.25 7.05
C ILE A 652 14.96 -6.01 6.03
N PHE A 653 14.79 -5.38 4.87
CA PHE A 653 14.12 -5.94 3.70
C PHE A 653 15.02 -5.77 2.48
N GLN A 654 15.01 -6.73 1.56
CA GLN A 654 15.81 -6.63 0.34
C GLN A 654 15.23 -5.56 -0.60
N ALA A 655 16.08 -4.62 -1.01
CA ALA A 655 15.76 -3.59 -2.00
C ALA A 655 16.28 -3.93 -3.40
N GLY A 656 17.21 -4.89 -3.50
CA GLY A 656 17.81 -5.36 -4.75
C GLY A 656 18.89 -6.41 -4.50
N ALA A 657 19.20 -7.21 -5.51
CA ALA A 657 20.28 -8.18 -5.46
C ALA A 657 20.87 -8.44 -6.85
N ASN A 658 22.17 -8.74 -6.90
CA ASN A 658 22.85 -9.20 -8.10
C ASN A 658 23.93 -10.22 -7.73
N LYS A 659 24.08 -11.28 -8.51
CA LYS A 659 25.05 -12.35 -8.29
C LYS A 659 25.69 -12.70 -9.63
N SER A 660 26.94 -12.29 -9.78
CA SER A 660 27.81 -12.62 -10.91
C SER A 660 28.87 -13.65 -10.51
N VAL A 661 29.72 -14.06 -11.44
CA VAL A 661 30.88 -14.91 -11.12
C VAL A 661 31.93 -14.18 -10.27
N ASP A 662 32.05 -12.87 -10.42
CA ASP A 662 33.09 -12.09 -9.74
C ASP A 662 32.66 -11.64 -8.34
N SER A 663 31.38 -11.32 -8.15
CA SER A 663 30.88 -10.82 -6.86
C SER A 663 29.36 -10.97 -6.71
N ALA A 664 28.89 -10.85 -5.47
CA ALA A 664 27.48 -10.72 -5.15
C ALA A 664 27.21 -9.38 -4.44
N ARG A 665 26.06 -8.77 -4.74
CA ARG A 665 25.53 -7.57 -4.08
C ARG A 665 24.16 -7.87 -3.50
N LEU A 666 23.94 -7.43 -2.27
CA LEU A 666 22.64 -7.40 -1.61
C LEU A 666 22.39 -5.98 -1.12
N ASP A 667 21.33 -5.36 -1.62
CA ASP A 667 20.87 -4.04 -1.22
C ASP A 667 19.77 -4.23 -0.16
N ILE A 668 19.91 -3.63 1.02
CA ILE A 668 18.96 -3.76 2.14
C ILE A 668 18.43 -2.41 2.60
N THR A 669 17.17 -2.37 3.03
CA THR A 669 16.59 -1.20 3.71
C THR A 669 17.19 -1.05 5.11
N HIS A 670 17.82 0.08 5.40
CA HIS A 670 18.34 0.39 6.72
C HIS A 670 18.40 1.90 6.95
N HIS A 671 18.11 2.36 8.18
CA HIS A 671 18.02 3.77 8.51
C HIS A 671 19.39 4.45 8.67
N THR A 672 20.48 3.69 8.81
CA THR A 672 21.84 4.22 9.04
C THR A 672 22.89 3.53 8.18
N ARG A 673 24.08 4.15 8.09
CA ARG A 673 25.23 3.50 7.44
C ARG A 673 25.81 2.44 8.36
N LEU A 674 26.03 1.24 7.82
CA LEU A 674 26.66 0.13 8.54
C LEU A 674 28.08 0.50 8.96
N GLN A 675 28.38 0.25 10.24
CA GLN A 675 29.70 0.38 10.82
C GLN A 675 30.50 -0.90 10.63
N ARG A 676 31.81 -0.85 10.91
CA ARG A 676 32.68 -2.02 10.74
C ARG A 676 32.23 -3.17 11.65
N GLU A 677 31.80 -2.83 12.85
CA GLU A 677 31.31 -3.76 13.86
C GLU A 677 30.07 -4.52 13.39
N ASP A 678 29.14 -3.83 12.70
CA ASP A 678 27.95 -4.44 12.10
C ASP A 678 28.34 -5.45 11.02
N LEU A 679 29.25 -5.05 10.12
CA LEU A 679 29.72 -5.93 9.03
C LEU A 679 30.45 -7.15 9.58
N ASP A 680 31.31 -6.96 10.58
CA ASP A 680 32.02 -8.08 11.19
C ASP A 680 31.06 -9.00 11.95
N ALA A 681 29.98 -8.48 12.54
CA ALA A 681 28.95 -9.29 13.19
C ALA A 681 28.13 -10.11 12.18
N ILE A 682 27.71 -9.49 11.08
CA ILE A 682 26.99 -10.16 9.98
C ILE A 682 27.88 -11.24 9.35
N GLU A 683 29.15 -10.92 9.05
CA GLU A 683 30.10 -11.88 8.47
C GLU A 683 30.35 -13.07 9.40
N ARG A 684 30.55 -12.84 10.71
CA ARG A 684 30.71 -13.91 11.69
C ARG A 684 29.48 -14.83 11.72
N LEU A 685 28.29 -14.27 11.89
CA LEU A 685 27.05 -15.04 11.94
C LEU A 685 26.81 -15.80 10.62
N ALA A 686 27.10 -15.20 9.48
CA ALA A 686 26.99 -15.86 8.19
C ALA A 686 27.90 -17.10 8.08
N ASN A 687 29.16 -16.99 8.52
CA ASN A 687 30.09 -18.12 8.51
C ASN A 687 29.74 -19.17 9.59
N ASP A 688 29.18 -18.77 10.73
CA ASP A 688 28.66 -19.72 11.73
C ASP A 688 27.51 -20.55 11.17
N VAL A 689 26.56 -19.91 10.47
CA VAL A 689 25.45 -20.59 9.77
C VAL A 689 26.01 -21.55 8.72
N LEU A 690 27.02 -21.12 7.95
CA LEU A 690 27.67 -21.94 6.94
C LEU A 690 28.26 -23.23 7.53
N ALA A 691 28.84 -23.15 8.73
CA ALA A 691 29.44 -24.28 9.44
C ALA A 691 28.40 -25.20 10.09
N GLN A 692 27.23 -24.67 10.47
CA GLN A 692 26.21 -25.40 11.23
C GLN A 692 25.14 -26.04 10.35
N VAL A 693 24.74 -25.38 9.25
CA VAL A 693 23.66 -25.86 8.38
C VAL A 693 24.19 -26.94 7.44
N GLN A 694 23.75 -28.17 7.68
CA GLN A 694 24.16 -29.33 6.87
C GLN A 694 23.47 -29.35 5.51
N ARG A 695 22.19 -28.99 5.45
CA ARG A 695 21.38 -29.11 4.23
C ARG A 695 20.34 -27.99 4.10
N THR A 696 20.10 -27.54 2.87
CA THR A 696 18.97 -26.67 2.50
C THR A 696 17.75 -27.49 2.11
N GLU A 697 16.57 -26.95 2.41
CA GLU A 697 15.28 -27.54 2.03
C GLU A 697 14.67 -26.71 0.89
N LYS A 698 14.18 -27.39 -0.14
CA LYS A 698 13.47 -26.78 -1.27
C LYS A 698 12.09 -27.41 -1.34
N THR A 699 11.05 -26.60 -1.23
CA THR A 699 9.66 -27.07 -1.26
C THR A 699 8.84 -26.20 -2.19
N GLU A 700 7.74 -26.72 -2.69
CA GLU A 700 6.74 -25.97 -3.43
C GLU A 700 5.42 -26.04 -2.68
N LEU A 701 4.77 -24.89 -2.52
CA LEU A 701 3.46 -24.77 -1.89
C LEU A 701 2.57 -23.92 -2.78
N ASP A 702 1.26 -24.15 -2.74
CA ASP A 702 0.31 -23.20 -3.29
C ASP A 702 0.47 -21.85 -2.59
N ARG A 703 0.31 -20.75 -3.33
CA ARG A 703 0.58 -19.40 -2.86
C ARG A 703 -0.13 -19.07 -1.54
N LYS A 704 -1.42 -19.41 -1.45
CA LYS A 704 -2.23 -19.29 -0.23
C LYS A 704 -1.59 -19.98 0.99
N ASP A 705 -1.10 -21.20 0.81
CA ASP A 705 -0.49 -21.98 1.90
C ASP A 705 0.90 -21.45 2.27
N ALA A 706 1.66 -20.97 1.28
CA ALA A 706 2.93 -20.29 1.49
C ALA A 706 2.74 -19.01 2.33
N ASP A 707 1.80 -18.15 1.93
CA ASP A 707 1.46 -16.90 2.61
C ASP A 707 1.03 -17.16 4.06
N ARG A 708 0.10 -18.10 4.27
CA ARG A 708 -0.39 -18.46 5.61
C ARG A 708 0.72 -19.01 6.51
N LYS A 709 1.64 -19.80 5.96
CA LYS A 709 2.67 -20.50 6.75
C LYS A 709 3.89 -19.64 7.06
N HIS A 710 4.29 -18.79 6.12
CA HIS A 710 5.57 -18.07 6.18
C HIS A 710 5.41 -16.54 6.28
N GLY A 711 4.21 -16.02 6.06
CA GLY A 711 3.96 -14.58 5.98
C GLY A 711 4.67 -13.93 4.78
N PHE A 712 4.56 -12.61 4.68
CA PHE A 712 5.04 -11.89 3.49
C PHE A 712 6.53 -11.56 3.51
N ASP A 713 7.24 -11.84 4.60
CA ASP A 713 8.71 -11.81 4.61
C ASP A 713 9.31 -12.87 3.68
N LEU A 714 8.50 -13.85 3.25
CA LEU A 714 8.83 -14.79 2.19
C LEU A 714 9.24 -14.08 0.88
N TYR A 715 8.71 -12.88 0.62
CA TYR A 715 8.87 -12.15 -0.65
C TYR A 715 9.97 -11.08 -0.64
N GLN A 716 11.08 -11.31 0.06
CA GLN A 716 12.27 -10.42 0.02
C GLN A 716 12.72 -10.13 -1.41
N GLY A 717 12.77 -11.17 -2.26
CA GLY A 717 13.19 -11.07 -3.66
C GLY A 717 12.12 -10.60 -4.63
N GLY A 718 10.96 -10.17 -4.12
CA GLY A 718 9.74 -9.92 -4.90
C GLY A 718 8.78 -11.11 -4.86
N ALA A 719 7.47 -10.82 -4.99
CA ALA A 719 6.44 -11.84 -5.03
C ALA A 719 6.39 -12.48 -6.43
N PRO A 720 6.51 -13.82 -6.56
CA PRO A 720 6.39 -14.47 -7.85
C PRO A 720 4.95 -14.42 -8.35
N ASN A 721 4.78 -14.15 -9.65
CA ASN A 721 3.48 -14.18 -10.31
C ASN A 721 3.13 -15.62 -10.76
N SER A 722 2.89 -16.51 -9.79
CA SER A 722 2.55 -17.91 -10.03
C SER A 722 1.61 -18.46 -8.96
N ALA A 723 0.80 -19.45 -9.33
CA ALA A 723 -0.12 -20.14 -8.42
C ALA A 723 0.61 -20.91 -7.32
N SER A 724 1.76 -21.49 -7.66
CA SER A 724 2.67 -22.17 -6.74
C SER A 724 3.90 -21.30 -6.45
N VAL A 725 4.45 -21.44 -5.25
CA VAL A 725 5.62 -20.70 -4.77
C VAL A 725 6.71 -21.69 -4.40
N ARG A 726 7.85 -21.62 -5.10
CA ARG A 726 9.06 -22.34 -4.74
C ARG A 726 9.77 -21.65 -3.57
N ILE A 727 9.95 -22.38 -2.48
CA ILE A 727 10.51 -21.89 -1.23
C ILE A 727 11.88 -22.53 -1.01
N LEU A 728 12.88 -21.69 -0.77
CA LEU A 728 14.16 -22.10 -0.21
C LEU A 728 14.14 -21.87 1.30
N ARG A 729 14.57 -22.90 2.04
CA ARG A 729 14.76 -22.84 3.48
C ARG A 729 16.18 -23.23 3.86
N ILE A 730 16.86 -22.32 4.56
CA ILE A 730 18.16 -22.51 5.18
C ILE A 730 17.93 -22.59 6.69
N ALA A 731 17.63 -23.80 7.18
CA ALA A 731 17.27 -24.07 8.58
C ALA A 731 16.18 -23.12 9.12
N ASP A 732 16.42 -22.48 10.27
CA ASP A 732 15.60 -21.40 10.83
C ASP A 732 16.18 -20.00 10.54
N HIS A 733 17.24 -19.94 9.73
CA HIS A 733 18.00 -18.73 9.45
C HIS A 733 17.38 -17.88 8.36
N ASP A 734 16.94 -18.51 7.28
CA ASP A 734 16.31 -17.83 6.17
C ASP A 734 15.28 -18.71 5.45
N ILE A 735 14.11 -18.16 5.16
CA ILE A 735 13.03 -18.83 4.40
C ILE A 735 12.47 -17.80 3.42
N GLN A 736 12.64 -18.05 2.13
CA GLN A 736 12.24 -17.10 1.07
C GLN A 736 11.68 -17.83 -0.14
N ALA A 737 10.75 -17.17 -0.85
CA ALA A 737 10.39 -17.54 -2.20
C ALA A 737 11.60 -17.28 -3.10
N CYS A 738 12.15 -18.31 -3.72
CA CYS A 738 13.32 -18.16 -4.57
C CYS A 738 13.32 -19.17 -5.72
N GLY A 739 13.36 -18.64 -6.95
CA GLY A 739 13.53 -19.41 -8.18
C GLY A 739 14.99 -19.69 -8.53
N GLY A 740 15.94 -19.43 -7.64
CA GLY A 740 17.37 -19.60 -7.89
C GLY A 740 17.90 -21.03 -7.81
N THR A 741 19.10 -21.24 -8.36
CA THR A 741 19.91 -22.43 -8.06
C THR A 741 20.69 -22.24 -6.76
N HIS A 742 20.61 -23.20 -5.85
CA HIS A 742 21.25 -23.15 -4.53
C HIS A 742 21.93 -24.45 -4.17
N HIS A 743 22.99 -24.35 -3.37
CA HIS A 743 23.63 -25.51 -2.78
C HIS A 743 22.68 -26.30 -1.90
N ASP A 744 22.68 -27.63 -2.08
CA ASP A 744 22.08 -28.53 -1.11
C ASP A 744 22.85 -28.47 0.21
N GLU A 745 24.18 -28.40 0.16
CA GLU A 745 25.07 -28.35 1.32
C GLU A 745 25.79 -26.99 1.37
N PRO A 746 25.32 -26.03 2.17
CA PRO A 746 25.92 -24.70 2.24
C PRO A 746 27.42 -24.71 2.54
N GLY A 747 27.91 -25.68 3.31
CA GLY A 747 29.33 -25.81 3.65
C GLY A 747 30.29 -25.88 2.45
N ARG A 748 29.80 -26.16 1.23
CA ARG A 748 30.60 -26.16 -0.01
C ARG A 748 31.13 -24.79 -0.41
N ILE A 749 30.51 -23.69 0.03
CA ILE A 749 30.92 -22.31 -0.25
C ILE A 749 32.29 -22.00 0.38
N GLY A 750 32.67 -22.72 1.45
CA GLY A 750 33.93 -22.52 2.17
C GLY A 750 33.88 -21.35 3.14
N SER A 751 33.88 -20.10 2.65
CA SER A 751 33.78 -18.91 3.51
C SER A 751 33.11 -17.74 2.82
N ILE A 752 32.37 -16.94 3.59
CA ILE A 752 31.72 -15.72 3.10
C ILE A 752 32.53 -14.51 3.58
N ARG A 753 32.81 -13.56 2.68
CA ARG A 753 33.53 -12.32 2.98
C ARG A 753 32.75 -11.09 2.50
N ILE A 754 32.50 -10.16 3.40
CA ILE A 754 31.89 -8.87 3.07
C ILE A 754 33.00 -7.90 2.66
N VAL A 755 33.12 -7.67 1.36
CA VAL A 755 34.21 -6.87 0.78
C VAL A 755 33.99 -5.37 1.00
N ARG A 756 32.74 -4.90 0.88
CA ARG A 756 32.39 -3.48 0.95
C ARG A 756 30.95 -3.29 1.38
N SER A 757 30.67 -2.17 2.05
CA SER A 757 29.33 -1.61 2.23
C SER A 757 29.33 -0.13 1.84
N SER A 758 28.25 0.33 1.21
CA SER A 758 27.98 1.73 0.89
C SER A 758 26.50 2.03 1.03
N ALA A 759 26.17 3.25 1.46
CA ALA A 759 24.81 3.78 1.34
C ALA A 759 24.57 4.15 -0.12
N VAL A 760 23.40 3.77 -0.64
CA VAL A 760 22.96 4.01 -2.02
C VAL A 760 21.89 5.09 -2.02
#